data_AF-A0A1G0Y1J4-F1
#
_entry.id   AF-A0A1G0Y1J4-F1
#
_cell.length_a   1.000
_cell.length_b   1.000
_cell.length_c   1.000
_cell.angle_alpha   90.00
_cell.angle_beta   90.00
_cell.angle_gamma   90.00
#
_symmetry.space_group_name_H-M   'P 1'
#
loop_
_entity.id
_entity.type
_entity.pdbx_description
1 polymer ?
#
loop_
_entity_poly.entity_id
_entity_poly.type
_entity_poly.pdbx_seq_one_letter_code
_entity_poly.pdbx_strand_id
1 'polypeptide(L)'
;MKTLGKMLLSMLLVSCFFTVLAEPVKTVESSKPLWTFGAKENWTVWWPADKGAPVFRTEKSGDDAILTLNASDKEMSLKYFEGRLKGAVVMQKASTFTLRAELLSGEGVELSLMLQDAQNELLVYKPVPLKTGLNTITWDINKDITTSYSYKNSPVDRKVDGDLHLWEITVKKAANMPEVKIKFLDASCVERRPLLDFVNVEVDTGHPINLVILPEAKEQPSIKVKNTSDLPVSFKIDVNVKAYDGREWNESADMSVQPRSEASKAIEDKSPSSGVRWVTWKLSSEGSSIEGRSSWARMKPSGPTNGLAPNFLFSICTHASWRTKDVREREFLALGLSGCKVVRDGPGWSQIEREKGKYKWDMMDEMTQLADKHGMEIQGNPGNCAKWAASEAKAANPSHLIWLFSAPVRGWDEWGKFNYAIAERYKGKIRFWEMGNETDLEFFWNGTTDEYIKYLKIAYENVKKADPKAFVMTCGFSGIGPHAGKKLNPDMQERTIREAQDYFDIHAFHQHGVFEKFQKTVDVELPKLRSVLKSPKPLYFNETAMYSCTIGEKGQAEILYKKLLLTFARGAIGYTWYDLRNDGTDLHEPEHNFGMLTQDFHPKAVYVAFNTLTGLLLDKKFVKQSDFGADTYVFEFSGPSGYVVTGWVEKESLAEKLAAFKVGKNAKAATVDLMGNETELPVYQGTVLWPITSECRFLVVRGGDKPECIGNVLTLPNTLVAEPGKPVTLACSVSNPLESPLKVQADIRLPDCLKAKDESKRTESVDAAGSKVISFEIVPGRRPADAPQGKPVIANVTYDFSGTPWKGELRQPVMLKTVIPADGIRQAEPVFRMQTENRVTNIFANDPSNARYAWTGPKDLSAAVWLGVEGENLITRVEVTDDIHQQSKSGEDMWQGDSIQYGFKAPGQKAQWEFGLNMKENGSPDVFCWFKPEGMADPAAKLNLKVSKIDGGVRYDASIPLADLGFTREILREGIKFNLIVNDSDLGKREGWIHIAPGIGDRKDPGPWPEVSFDLP
;
A
#
# COMPACT_ATOMS: atom_id res chain seq x y z
N MET A 1 66.13 -28.31 -14.84
CA MET A 1 65.41 -29.52 -15.31
C MET A 1 65.26 -30.66 -14.28
N LYS A 2 65.48 -30.43 -12.97
CA LYS A 2 65.07 -31.38 -11.90
C LYS A 2 64.10 -30.78 -10.87
N THR A 3 63.49 -29.66 -11.22
CA THR A 3 62.54 -28.90 -10.37
C THR A 3 61.16 -28.75 -11.01
N LEU A 4 60.96 -29.26 -12.23
CA LEU A 4 59.65 -29.29 -12.90
C LEU A 4 58.85 -30.57 -12.58
N GLY A 5 59.52 -31.64 -12.13
CA GLY A 5 58.88 -32.93 -11.83
C GLY A 5 58.25 -33.05 -10.43
N LYS A 6 58.51 -32.09 -9.53
CA LYS A 6 57.92 -32.08 -8.18
C LYS A 6 56.73 -31.14 -8.01
N MET A 7 56.44 -30.31 -9.02
CA MET A 7 55.32 -29.36 -8.98
C MET A 7 54.05 -29.91 -9.66
N LEU A 8 54.18 -30.94 -10.51
CA LEU A 8 53.03 -31.63 -11.11
C LEU A 8 52.40 -32.71 -10.21
N LEU A 9 53.07 -33.17 -9.16
CA LEU A 9 52.53 -34.21 -8.26
C LEU A 9 51.72 -33.64 -7.08
N SER A 10 51.88 -32.36 -6.77
CA SER A 10 51.09 -31.64 -5.75
C SER A 10 49.81 -30.99 -6.31
N MET A 11 49.62 -30.93 -7.63
CA MET A 11 48.39 -30.47 -8.28
C MET A 11 47.36 -31.59 -8.55
N LEU A 12 47.72 -32.86 -8.35
CA LEU A 12 46.84 -34.01 -8.60
C LEU A 12 46.31 -34.70 -7.33
N LEU A 13 46.64 -34.18 -6.14
CA LEU A 13 46.21 -34.72 -4.84
C LEU A 13 45.36 -33.76 -3.99
N VAL A 14 44.92 -32.63 -4.55
CA VAL A 14 43.98 -31.66 -3.90
C VAL A 14 42.73 -31.43 -4.78
N SER A 15 42.31 -32.45 -5.54
CA SER A 15 41.10 -32.38 -6.38
C SER A 15 40.11 -33.54 -6.15
N CYS A 16 40.30 -34.36 -5.11
CA CYS A 16 39.32 -35.37 -4.73
C CYS A 16 39.06 -35.25 -3.23
N PHE A 17 37.78 -35.17 -2.86
CA PHE A 17 37.23 -34.96 -1.50
C PHE A 17 37.14 -33.51 -1.03
N PHE A 18 36.18 -32.78 -1.61
CA PHE A 18 35.04 -32.19 -0.88
C PHE A 18 33.93 -31.89 -1.91
N THR A 19 33.42 -32.92 -2.59
CA THR A 19 31.97 -32.94 -2.85
C THR A 19 31.35 -33.18 -1.49
N VAL A 20 31.00 -32.10 -0.78
CA VAL A 20 29.91 -32.21 0.20
C VAL A 20 28.71 -32.58 -0.66
N LEU A 21 28.42 -33.88 -0.74
CA LEU A 21 27.12 -34.36 -1.15
C LEU A 21 26.16 -33.69 -0.17
N ALA A 22 25.50 -32.62 -0.60
CA ALA A 22 24.38 -32.07 0.15
C ALA A 22 23.46 -33.26 0.42
N GLU A 23 23.19 -33.53 1.71
CA GLU A 23 22.24 -34.57 2.06
C GLU A 23 20.94 -34.32 1.30
N PRO A 24 20.32 -35.35 0.70
CA PRO A 24 19.13 -35.14 -0.11
C PRO A 24 18.03 -34.53 0.75
N VAL A 25 17.50 -33.38 0.34
CA VAL A 25 16.35 -32.71 0.99
C VAL A 25 15.28 -33.75 1.28
N LYS A 26 14.91 -33.94 2.55
CA LYS A 26 13.81 -34.82 2.93
C LYS A 26 12.53 -34.30 2.29
N THR A 27 11.99 -35.10 1.38
CA THR A 27 10.82 -34.76 0.59
C THR A 27 9.73 -35.80 0.80
N VAL A 28 8.47 -35.36 0.76
CA VAL A 28 7.29 -36.20 0.91
C VAL A 28 6.49 -36.14 -0.38
N GLU A 29 5.98 -37.29 -0.80
CA GLU A 29 4.96 -37.35 -1.83
C GLU A 29 3.62 -36.92 -1.24
N SER A 30 3.03 -35.87 -1.79
CA SER A 30 1.72 -35.38 -1.37
C SER A 30 0.78 -35.25 -2.54
N SER A 31 -0.46 -35.68 -2.35
CA SER A 31 -1.51 -35.43 -3.32
C SER A 31 -1.95 -33.98 -3.22
N LYS A 32 -1.82 -33.24 -4.33
CA LYS A 32 -2.30 -31.88 -4.48
C LYS A 32 -3.56 -31.91 -5.35
N PRO A 33 -4.73 -31.51 -4.84
CA PRO A 33 -5.89 -31.29 -5.69
C PRO A 33 -5.58 -30.12 -6.63
N LEU A 34 -5.88 -30.29 -7.92
CA LEU A 34 -5.65 -29.25 -8.91
C LEU A 34 -6.93 -28.44 -9.16
N TRP A 35 -8.07 -29.12 -9.31
CA TRP A 35 -9.39 -28.49 -9.41
C TRP A 35 -10.52 -29.51 -9.22
N THR A 36 -11.71 -29.01 -8.89
CA THR A 36 -12.97 -29.78 -8.94
C THR A 36 -13.93 -29.13 -9.94
N PHE A 37 -14.83 -29.91 -10.54
CA PHE A 37 -15.78 -29.42 -11.55
C PHE A 37 -17.14 -28.99 -10.96
N GLY A 38 -17.18 -28.51 -9.70
CA GLY A 38 -18.41 -28.19 -8.96
C GLY A 38 -18.79 -26.70 -8.86
N ALA A 39 -20.02 -26.41 -8.42
CA ALA A 39 -20.65 -25.07 -8.46
C ALA A 39 -20.15 -24.01 -7.45
N LYS A 40 -19.25 -24.33 -6.52
CA LYS A 40 -18.78 -23.40 -5.46
C LYS A 40 -17.44 -22.72 -5.74
N GLU A 41 -16.74 -23.12 -6.80
CA GLU A 41 -15.50 -22.46 -7.23
C GLU A 41 -15.79 -21.61 -8.48
N ASN A 42 -15.34 -20.35 -8.47
CA ASN A 42 -15.53 -19.39 -9.58
C ASN A 42 -14.64 -19.72 -10.79
N TRP A 43 -14.77 -20.92 -11.35
CA TRP A 43 -14.18 -21.23 -12.66
C TRP A 43 -15.15 -20.76 -13.75
N THR A 44 -14.82 -19.63 -14.38
CA THR A 44 -15.51 -19.24 -15.60
C THR A 44 -14.87 -20.01 -16.76
N VAL A 45 -15.49 -21.11 -17.19
CA VAL A 45 -15.10 -21.83 -18.40
C VAL A 45 -15.48 -20.97 -19.61
N TRP A 46 -14.57 -20.09 -20.05
CA TRP A 46 -14.75 -19.30 -21.27
C TRP A 46 -14.42 -20.14 -22.50
N TRP A 47 -15.25 -20.01 -23.54
CA TRP A 47 -15.27 -20.80 -24.78
C TRP A 47 -14.67 -20.01 -25.97
N PRO A 48 -14.04 -20.60 -27.02
CA PRO A 48 -13.63 -19.82 -28.19
C PRO A 48 -14.88 -19.48 -28.99
N ALA A 49 -15.19 -18.19 -29.16
CA ALA A 49 -16.29 -17.73 -30.00
C ALA A 49 -16.01 -17.84 -31.51
N ASP A 50 -14.85 -18.38 -31.90
CA ASP A 50 -14.31 -18.18 -33.24
C ASP A 50 -14.16 -19.52 -33.97
N LYS A 51 -15.26 -19.98 -34.61
CA LYS A 51 -15.35 -20.76 -35.87
C LYS A 51 -16.59 -21.67 -35.90
N GLY A 52 -17.72 -21.12 -36.39
CA GLY A 52 -18.87 -21.91 -36.85
C GLY A 52 -19.66 -22.63 -35.75
N ALA A 53 -20.89 -23.07 -36.07
CA ALA A 53 -21.77 -23.75 -35.13
C ALA A 53 -21.10 -24.96 -34.44
N PRO A 54 -21.37 -25.23 -33.15
CA PRO A 54 -20.62 -26.23 -32.40
C PRO A 54 -20.99 -27.66 -32.83
N VAL A 55 -19.97 -28.50 -33.09
CA VAL A 55 -20.11 -29.93 -33.46
C VAL A 55 -20.39 -30.82 -32.24
N PHE A 56 -20.37 -30.26 -31.03
CA PHE A 56 -20.55 -30.92 -29.74
C PHE A 56 -21.24 -29.96 -28.77
N ARG A 57 -21.88 -30.45 -27.71
CA ARG A 57 -22.54 -29.60 -26.71
C ARG A 57 -22.00 -29.89 -25.32
N THR A 58 -21.66 -28.83 -24.59
CA THR A 58 -21.51 -28.90 -23.15
C THR A 58 -22.82 -28.53 -22.51
N GLU A 59 -23.41 -29.45 -21.75
CA GLU A 59 -24.65 -29.19 -21.01
C GLU A 59 -24.28 -29.01 -19.53
N LYS A 60 -24.66 -27.87 -18.94
CA LYS A 60 -24.68 -27.72 -17.49
C LYS A 60 -25.98 -28.33 -16.97
N SER A 61 -25.91 -29.48 -16.33
CA SER A 61 -27.03 -30.10 -15.63
C SER A 61 -26.77 -30.04 -14.14
N GLY A 62 -27.37 -29.07 -13.45
CA GLY A 62 -27.08 -28.82 -12.03
C GLY A 62 -25.63 -28.39 -11.80
N ASP A 63 -24.92 -29.14 -10.95
CA ASP A 63 -23.54 -28.86 -10.52
C ASP A 63 -22.47 -29.46 -11.45
N ASP A 64 -22.84 -30.10 -12.55
CA ASP A 64 -21.96 -30.93 -13.37
C ASP A 64 -21.60 -30.33 -14.74
N ALA A 65 -20.37 -30.55 -15.19
CA ALA A 65 -19.92 -30.27 -16.56
C ALA A 65 -19.94 -31.55 -17.42
N ILE A 66 -20.89 -31.64 -18.35
CA ILE A 66 -21.05 -32.79 -19.25
C ILE A 66 -20.66 -32.41 -20.67
N LEU A 67 -19.67 -33.11 -21.23
CA LEU A 67 -19.26 -33.02 -22.62
C LEU A 67 -20.01 -34.06 -23.47
N THR A 68 -20.73 -33.63 -24.50
CA THR A 68 -21.45 -34.50 -25.44
C THR A 68 -20.84 -34.46 -26.83
N LEU A 69 -20.34 -35.59 -27.33
CA LEU A 69 -19.80 -35.78 -28.68
C LEU A 69 -20.83 -36.50 -29.57
N ASN A 70 -21.23 -35.88 -30.68
CA ASN A 70 -22.29 -36.39 -31.56
C ASN A 70 -21.87 -37.63 -32.36
N ALA A 71 -22.86 -38.33 -32.93
CA ALA A 71 -22.66 -39.58 -33.67
C ALA A 71 -22.20 -39.39 -35.14
N SER A 72 -22.38 -38.21 -35.74
CA SER A 72 -22.26 -37.96 -37.18
C SER A 72 -20.83 -37.74 -37.71
N ASP A 73 -19.79 -37.91 -36.88
CA ASP A 73 -18.44 -37.42 -37.18
C ASP A 73 -17.43 -38.53 -37.57
N LYS A 74 -16.58 -38.22 -38.55
CA LYS A 74 -15.68 -39.18 -39.24
C LYS A 74 -14.38 -39.52 -38.49
N GLU A 75 -13.99 -38.72 -37.51
CA GLU A 75 -12.98 -38.95 -36.46
C GLU A 75 -13.02 -37.65 -35.64
N MET A 76 -13.08 -37.73 -34.31
CA MET A 76 -13.18 -36.53 -33.48
C MET A 76 -12.05 -36.48 -32.46
N SER A 77 -11.24 -35.44 -32.54
CA SER A 77 -10.27 -35.06 -31.53
C SER A 77 -10.65 -33.67 -31.03
N LEU A 78 -11.10 -33.58 -29.78
CA LEU A 78 -11.51 -32.34 -29.16
C LEU A 78 -10.50 -31.93 -28.10
N LYS A 79 -9.95 -30.73 -28.26
CA LYS A 79 -9.07 -30.11 -27.27
C LYS A 79 -9.90 -29.36 -26.24
N TYR A 80 -10.06 -29.92 -25.05
CA TYR A 80 -10.99 -29.38 -24.07
C TYR A 80 -10.39 -28.21 -23.26
N PHE A 81 -9.05 -28.16 -23.10
CA PHE A 81 -8.35 -27.14 -22.28
C PHE A 81 -7.21 -26.36 -22.98
N GLU A 82 -7.08 -26.46 -24.30
CA GLU A 82 -5.93 -25.93 -25.05
C GLU A 82 -5.59 -24.45 -24.74
N GLY A 83 -4.36 -24.20 -24.29
CA GLY A 83 -3.75 -22.87 -24.21
C GLY A 83 -4.38 -21.89 -23.21
N ARG A 84 -5.48 -22.26 -22.55
CA ARG A 84 -6.28 -21.39 -21.68
C ARG A 84 -5.93 -21.42 -20.22
N LEU A 85 -5.31 -22.53 -19.79
CA LEU A 85 -4.81 -22.71 -18.42
C LEU A 85 -3.29 -22.51 -18.35
N LYS A 86 -2.70 -21.92 -19.39
CA LYS A 86 -1.26 -21.62 -19.44
C LYS A 86 -0.90 -20.68 -18.28
N GLY A 87 -0.15 -21.20 -17.30
CA GLY A 87 0.20 -20.51 -16.06
C GLY A 87 -0.82 -20.60 -14.93
N ALA A 88 -2.04 -21.11 -15.17
CA ALA A 88 -3.10 -21.18 -14.16
C ALA A 88 -2.98 -22.42 -13.25
N VAL A 89 -2.47 -23.53 -13.79
CA VAL A 89 -2.18 -24.75 -13.01
C VAL A 89 -0.69 -25.03 -13.11
N VAL A 90 0.02 -24.91 -11.98
CA VAL A 90 1.45 -25.20 -11.86
C VAL A 90 1.63 -26.44 -11.00
N MET A 91 2.40 -27.41 -11.50
CA MET A 91 2.72 -28.66 -10.83
C MET A 91 4.23 -28.75 -10.58
N GLN A 92 4.62 -28.84 -9.32
CA GLN A 92 6.03 -28.79 -8.91
C GLN A 92 6.55 -30.20 -8.66
N LYS A 93 7.53 -30.66 -9.46
CA LYS A 93 8.13 -32.00 -9.35
C LYS A 93 7.08 -33.11 -9.21
N ALA A 94 6.03 -33.04 -10.04
CA ALA A 94 4.95 -34.02 -10.00
C ALA A 94 5.42 -35.40 -10.45
N SER A 95 5.06 -36.43 -9.70
CA SER A 95 5.28 -37.83 -10.08
C SER A 95 4.09 -38.41 -10.85
N THR A 96 2.88 -37.93 -10.57
CA THR A 96 1.66 -38.39 -11.25
C THR A 96 0.69 -37.24 -11.53
N PHE A 97 -0.12 -37.40 -12.57
CA PHE A 97 -1.34 -36.60 -12.80
C PHE A 97 -2.53 -37.55 -12.87
N THR A 98 -3.56 -37.28 -12.08
CA THR A 98 -4.78 -38.07 -11.98
C THR A 98 -6.00 -37.25 -12.36
N LEU A 99 -6.85 -37.80 -13.23
CA LEU A 99 -8.12 -37.22 -13.65
C LEU A 99 -9.25 -38.21 -13.36
N ARG A 100 -10.31 -37.73 -12.69
CA ARG A 100 -11.55 -38.48 -12.52
C ARG A 100 -12.61 -38.01 -13.51
N ALA A 101 -13.14 -38.95 -14.28
CA ALA A 101 -14.19 -38.71 -15.27
C ALA A 101 -15.14 -39.90 -15.35
N GLU A 102 -16.43 -39.62 -15.56
CA GLU A 102 -17.47 -40.61 -15.71
C GLU A 102 -17.97 -40.63 -17.16
N LEU A 103 -17.87 -41.79 -17.81
CA LEU A 103 -18.44 -42.02 -19.13
C LEU A 103 -19.93 -42.37 -18.95
N LEU A 104 -20.79 -41.39 -19.14
CA LEU A 104 -22.23 -41.48 -18.93
C LEU A 104 -22.94 -42.28 -20.04
N SER A 105 -22.45 -42.20 -21.27
CA SER A 105 -22.97 -42.98 -22.41
C SER A 105 -21.94 -43.12 -23.52
N GLY A 106 -22.07 -44.18 -24.33
CA GLY A 106 -21.19 -44.49 -25.46
C GLY A 106 -19.93 -45.31 -25.09
N GLU A 107 -19.09 -45.62 -26.08
CA GLU A 107 -17.88 -46.42 -25.94
C GLU A 107 -16.79 -45.98 -26.96
N GLY A 108 -15.56 -46.50 -26.83
CA GLY A 108 -14.48 -46.22 -27.77
C GLY A 108 -13.91 -44.79 -27.70
N VAL A 109 -13.87 -44.22 -26.49
CA VAL A 109 -13.28 -42.89 -26.23
C VAL A 109 -12.00 -43.01 -25.42
N GLU A 110 -11.02 -42.20 -25.81
CA GLU A 110 -9.73 -42.10 -25.15
C GLU A 110 -9.46 -40.66 -24.70
N LEU A 111 -8.77 -40.52 -23.57
CA LEU A 111 -8.23 -39.25 -23.10
C LEU A 111 -6.72 -39.22 -23.24
N SER A 112 -6.18 -38.10 -23.70
CA SER A 112 -4.75 -37.83 -23.74
C SER A 112 -4.43 -36.56 -22.96
N LEU A 113 -3.26 -36.53 -22.35
CA LEU A 113 -2.75 -35.40 -21.57
C LEU A 113 -1.55 -34.79 -22.30
N MET A 114 -1.48 -33.46 -22.31
CA MET A 114 -0.29 -32.72 -22.73
C MET A 114 0.09 -31.72 -21.65
N LEU A 115 1.35 -31.73 -21.26
CA LEU A 115 1.92 -30.79 -20.29
C LEU A 115 3.03 -29.97 -20.95
N GLN A 116 3.19 -28.73 -20.50
CA GLN A 116 4.33 -27.89 -20.87
C GLN A 116 5.28 -27.81 -19.69
N ASP A 117 6.58 -28.01 -19.90
CA ASP A 117 7.59 -27.83 -18.85
C ASP A 117 8.17 -26.39 -18.79
N ALA A 118 9.09 -26.15 -17.86
CA ALA A 118 9.67 -24.83 -17.64
C ALA A 118 10.58 -24.36 -18.77
N GLN A 119 11.09 -25.28 -19.60
CA GLN A 119 11.87 -24.95 -20.80
C GLN A 119 10.99 -24.72 -22.03
N ASN A 120 9.67 -24.83 -21.87
CA ASN A 120 8.65 -24.75 -22.90
C ASN A 120 8.50 -26.00 -23.78
N GLU A 121 9.08 -27.15 -23.44
CA GLU A 121 8.83 -28.40 -24.17
C GLU A 121 7.39 -28.88 -23.91
N LEU A 122 6.67 -29.28 -24.97
CA LEU A 122 5.32 -29.83 -24.88
C LEU A 122 5.39 -31.35 -24.84
N LEU A 123 5.13 -31.95 -23.68
CA LEU A 123 5.18 -33.38 -23.40
C LEU A 123 3.81 -34.02 -23.61
N VAL A 124 3.75 -35.05 -24.46
CA VAL A 124 2.51 -35.76 -24.81
C VAL A 124 2.48 -37.12 -24.15
N TYR A 125 1.44 -37.34 -23.36
CA TYR A 125 1.27 -38.55 -22.57
C TYR A 125 0.39 -39.58 -23.27
N LYS A 126 0.61 -40.84 -22.91
CA LYS A 126 -0.10 -42.01 -23.42
C LYS A 126 -1.62 -41.82 -23.39
N PRO A 127 -2.36 -42.06 -24.50
CA PRO A 127 -3.81 -42.10 -24.48
C PRO A 127 -4.35 -43.21 -23.57
N VAL A 128 -5.42 -42.93 -22.82
CA VAL A 128 -6.08 -43.88 -21.92
C VAL A 128 -7.55 -44.05 -22.32
N PRO A 129 -8.00 -45.29 -22.65
CA PRO A 129 -9.40 -45.54 -22.96
C PRO A 129 -10.29 -45.46 -21.73
N LEU A 130 -11.48 -44.91 -21.90
CA LEU A 130 -12.52 -44.84 -20.87
C LEU A 130 -13.39 -46.11 -20.88
N LYS A 131 -13.73 -46.59 -19.68
CA LYS A 131 -14.77 -47.61 -19.47
C LYS A 131 -16.10 -46.92 -19.16
N THR A 132 -17.23 -47.58 -19.43
CA THR A 132 -18.56 -47.08 -19.02
C THR A 132 -18.61 -46.89 -17.51
N GLY A 133 -19.19 -45.77 -17.04
CA GLY A 133 -19.20 -45.39 -15.63
C GLY A 133 -17.95 -44.62 -15.19
N LEU A 134 -17.66 -44.64 -13.88
CA LEU A 134 -16.58 -43.86 -13.28
C LEU A 134 -15.19 -44.40 -13.64
N ASN A 135 -14.30 -43.50 -14.07
CA ASN A 135 -12.90 -43.78 -14.35
C ASN A 135 -12.00 -42.88 -13.50
N THR A 136 -10.90 -43.46 -13.01
CA THR A 136 -9.77 -42.74 -12.42
C THR A 136 -8.55 -43.03 -13.29
N ILE A 137 -8.06 -42.00 -13.98
CA ILE A 137 -6.98 -42.11 -14.95
C ILE A 137 -5.74 -41.48 -14.33
N THR A 138 -4.65 -42.23 -14.23
CA THR A 138 -3.39 -41.72 -13.68
C THR A 138 -2.29 -41.90 -14.71
N TRP A 139 -1.62 -40.80 -15.05
CA TRP A 139 -0.40 -40.78 -15.85
C TRP A 139 0.81 -40.65 -14.92
N ASP A 140 1.82 -41.50 -15.11
CA ASP A 140 3.15 -41.32 -14.53
C ASP A 140 3.89 -40.27 -15.37
N ILE A 141 4.20 -39.14 -14.73
CA ILE A 141 4.71 -37.94 -15.39
C ILE A 141 6.04 -38.17 -16.09
N ASN A 142 6.85 -39.13 -15.62
CA ASN A 142 8.16 -39.40 -16.19
C ASN A 142 8.17 -40.63 -17.13
N LYS A 143 7.20 -41.56 -16.97
CA LYS A 143 7.20 -42.82 -17.72
C LYS A 143 6.22 -42.88 -18.88
N ASP A 144 5.13 -42.12 -18.82
CA ASP A 144 4.05 -42.22 -19.82
C ASP A 144 4.21 -41.23 -20.99
N ILE A 145 5.35 -40.55 -21.10
CA ILE A 145 5.66 -39.64 -22.21
C ILE A 145 5.86 -40.47 -23.50
N THR A 146 5.03 -40.19 -24.51
CA THR A 146 5.05 -40.89 -25.81
C THR A 146 5.81 -40.11 -26.87
N THR A 147 5.64 -38.79 -26.88
CA THR A 147 6.33 -37.87 -27.78
C THR A 147 6.38 -36.49 -27.14
N SER A 148 7.16 -35.58 -27.73
CA SER A 148 7.17 -34.18 -27.35
C SER A 148 7.38 -33.27 -28.56
N TYR A 149 7.07 -31.98 -28.40
CA TYR A 149 7.19 -30.96 -29.44
C TYR A 149 7.87 -29.71 -28.91
N SER A 150 8.67 -29.07 -29.76
CA SER A 150 9.28 -27.78 -29.43
C SER A 150 8.24 -26.66 -29.44
N TYR A 151 8.24 -25.83 -28.40
CA TYR A 151 7.51 -24.56 -28.38
C TYR A 151 8.44 -23.43 -27.95
N LYS A 152 8.47 -22.33 -28.71
CA LYS A 152 9.44 -21.22 -28.53
C LYS A 152 10.91 -21.67 -28.50
N ASN A 153 11.29 -22.58 -29.41
CA ASN A 153 12.66 -23.11 -29.53
C ASN A 153 13.16 -23.88 -28.29
N SER A 154 12.25 -24.51 -27.54
CA SER A 154 12.60 -25.44 -26.46
C SER A 154 13.35 -26.67 -26.99
N PRO A 155 14.12 -27.38 -26.15
CA PRO A 155 14.55 -28.74 -26.46
C PRO A 155 13.35 -29.67 -26.71
N VAL A 156 13.66 -30.83 -27.29
CA VAL A 156 12.73 -31.93 -27.55
C VAL A 156 13.40 -33.21 -27.09
N ASP A 157 13.58 -33.36 -25.79
CA ASP A 157 14.36 -34.45 -25.18
C ASP A 157 13.49 -35.47 -24.43
N ARG A 158 12.19 -35.21 -24.33
CA ARG A 158 11.17 -36.03 -23.64
C ARG A 158 11.46 -36.19 -22.16
N LYS A 159 12.13 -35.23 -21.54
CA LYS A 159 12.31 -35.15 -20.10
C LYS A 159 11.44 -34.06 -19.52
N VAL A 160 11.19 -34.19 -18.23
CA VAL A 160 10.45 -33.19 -17.46
C VAL A 160 11.47 -32.25 -16.86
N ASP A 161 11.52 -31.02 -17.37
CA ASP A 161 12.42 -30.00 -16.87
C ASP A 161 11.67 -28.95 -16.04
N GLY A 162 11.83 -29.05 -14.72
CA GLY A 162 11.28 -28.08 -13.77
C GLY A 162 9.77 -28.23 -13.53
N ASP A 163 9.09 -27.09 -13.44
CA ASP A 163 7.66 -27.03 -13.17
C ASP A 163 6.83 -27.35 -14.42
N LEU A 164 5.71 -28.03 -14.22
CA LEU A 164 4.80 -28.44 -15.28
C LEU A 164 3.53 -27.60 -15.28
N HIS A 165 3.09 -27.20 -16.46
CA HIS A 165 1.83 -26.52 -16.71
C HIS A 165 0.90 -27.42 -17.50
N LEU A 166 -0.39 -27.44 -17.16
CA LEU A 166 -1.39 -28.09 -17.99
C LEU A 166 -1.51 -27.35 -19.32
N TRP A 167 -1.24 -28.05 -20.41
CA TRP A 167 -1.36 -27.50 -21.77
C TRP A 167 -2.68 -27.87 -22.42
N GLU A 168 -3.01 -29.16 -22.42
CA GLU A 168 -4.16 -29.70 -23.11
C GLU A 168 -4.63 -31.02 -22.48
N ILE A 169 -5.95 -31.23 -22.45
CA ILE A 169 -6.55 -32.56 -22.37
C ILE A 169 -7.36 -32.77 -23.65
N THR A 170 -7.04 -33.84 -24.36
CA THR A 170 -7.65 -34.18 -25.63
C THR A 170 -8.63 -35.33 -25.41
N VAL A 171 -9.86 -35.20 -25.93
CA VAL A 171 -10.85 -36.27 -25.99
C VAL A 171 -10.90 -36.81 -27.41
N LYS A 172 -10.60 -38.08 -27.60
CA LYS A 172 -10.61 -38.73 -28.90
C LYS A 172 -11.71 -39.78 -29.00
N LYS A 173 -12.51 -39.74 -30.06
CA LYS A 173 -13.51 -40.75 -30.41
C LYS A 173 -13.30 -41.24 -31.85
N ALA A 174 -13.43 -42.55 -32.07
CA ALA A 174 -13.41 -43.15 -33.39
C ALA A 174 -14.62 -42.73 -34.26
N ALA A 175 -14.43 -42.79 -35.58
CA ALA A 175 -15.42 -42.50 -36.61
C ALA A 175 -16.75 -43.25 -36.40
N ASN A 176 -17.90 -42.61 -36.65
CA ASN A 176 -19.22 -43.25 -36.70
C ASN A 176 -19.65 -44.00 -35.42
N MET A 177 -19.00 -43.75 -34.29
CA MET A 177 -19.42 -44.29 -32.99
C MET A 177 -20.67 -43.56 -32.49
N PRO A 178 -21.52 -44.19 -31.64
CA PRO A 178 -22.67 -43.54 -31.02
C PRO A 178 -22.31 -42.24 -30.27
N GLU A 179 -23.32 -41.47 -29.90
CA GLU A 179 -23.13 -40.29 -29.04
C GLU A 179 -22.43 -40.68 -27.74
N VAL A 180 -21.43 -39.90 -27.35
CA VAL A 180 -20.68 -40.10 -26.10
C VAL A 180 -20.90 -38.92 -25.17
N LYS A 181 -21.24 -39.20 -23.91
CA LYS A 181 -21.33 -38.20 -22.84
C LYS A 181 -20.30 -38.48 -21.75
N ILE A 182 -19.51 -37.46 -21.39
CA ILE A 182 -18.47 -37.56 -20.38
C ILE A 182 -18.69 -36.47 -19.34
N LYS A 183 -18.72 -36.85 -18.07
CA LYS A 183 -18.75 -35.94 -16.92
C LYS A 183 -17.36 -35.89 -16.30
N PHE A 184 -16.75 -34.71 -16.22
CA PHE A 184 -15.49 -34.53 -15.49
C PHE A 184 -15.77 -34.19 -14.02
N LEU A 185 -14.97 -34.74 -13.09
CA LEU A 185 -15.22 -34.64 -11.65
C LEU A 185 -14.17 -33.80 -10.93
N ASP A 186 -12.89 -34.16 -11.08
CA ASP A 186 -11.75 -33.45 -10.52
C ASP A 186 -10.43 -33.93 -11.13
N ALA A 187 -9.37 -33.17 -10.89
CA ALA A 187 -8.01 -33.59 -11.14
C ALA A 187 -7.11 -33.33 -9.92
N SER A 188 -6.07 -34.15 -9.78
CA SER A 188 -5.05 -34.04 -8.74
C SER A 188 -3.69 -34.49 -9.29
N CYS A 189 -2.60 -34.07 -8.67
CA CYS A 189 -1.27 -34.64 -8.92
C CYS A 189 -0.64 -35.13 -7.62
N VAL A 190 0.41 -35.94 -7.71
CA VAL A 190 1.30 -36.21 -6.57
C VAL A 190 2.57 -35.41 -6.79
N GLU A 191 2.91 -34.52 -5.88
CA GLU A 191 4.13 -33.70 -5.91
C GLU A 191 5.12 -34.14 -4.85
N ARG A 192 6.41 -34.08 -5.18
CA ARG A 192 7.50 -34.31 -4.23
C ARG A 192 7.95 -32.99 -3.63
N ARG A 193 7.47 -32.68 -2.42
CA ARG A 193 7.69 -31.40 -1.73
C ARG A 193 8.64 -31.53 -0.53
N PRO A 194 9.47 -30.52 -0.23
CA PRO A 194 10.19 -30.43 1.04
C PRO A 194 9.26 -30.62 2.22
N LEU A 195 9.75 -31.24 3.29
CA LEU A 195 8.95 -31.50 4.48
C LEU A 195 8.45 -30.20 5.18
N LEU A 196 9.20 -29.10 5.02
CA LEU A 196 8.80 -27.78 5.51
C LEU A 196 7.55 -27.22 4.82
N ASP A 197 7.21 -27.64 3.60
CA ASP A 197 6.00 -27.16 2.91
C ASP A 197 4.70 -27.63 3.60
N PHE A 198 4.81 -28.58 4.54
CA PHE A 198 3.69 -29.12 5.31
C PHE A 198 3.57 -28.50 6.69
N VAL A 199 4.39 -27.50 7.04
CA VAL A 199 4.25 -26.78 8.30
C VAL A 199 3.60 -25.42 8.09
N ASN A 200 2.61 -25.11 8.92
CA ASN A 200 2.00 -23.78 8.99
C ASN A 200 2.52 -23.08 10.23
N VAL A 201 2.94 -21.82 10.09
CA VAL A 201 3.50 -21.02 11.18
C VAL A 201 2.57 -19.85 11.44
N GLU A 202 2.19 -19.65 12.70
CA GLU A 202 1.40 -18.51 13.14
C GLU A 202 2.00 -17.89 14.40
N VAL A 203 1.89 -16.57 14.54
CA VAL A 203 2.08 -15.92 15.83
C VAL A 203 0.77 -16.02 16.59
N ASP A 204 0.82 -16.46 17.83
CA ASP A 204 -0.35 -16.62 18.69
C ASP A 204 -0.12 -15.93 20.02
N THR A 205 -1.09 -15.10 20.41
CA THR A 205 -1.12 -14.44 21.72
C THR A 205 -2.17 -15.02 22.66
N GLY A 206 -2.99 -15.97 22.18
CA GLY A 206 -4.22 -16.45 22.82
C GLY A 206 -5.45 -15.56 22.58
N HIS A 207 -5.26 -14.33 22.09
CA HIS A 207 -6.35 -13.41 21.76
C HIS A 207 -6.83 -13.56 20.29
N PRO A 208 -8.15 -13.51 20.00
CA PRO A 208 -8.70 -13.74 18.65
C PRO A 208 -8.21 -12.84 17.50
N ILE A 209 -7.53 -11.75 17.84
CA ILE A 209 -6.97 -10.76 16.89
C ILE A 209 -5.53 -10.37 17.27
N ASN A 210 -4.79 -11.29 17.90
CA ASN A 210 -3.37 -11.15 18.20
C ASN A 210 -2.99 -9.91 19.04
N LEU A 211 -3.75 -9.68 20.12
CA LEU A 211 -3.50 -8.59 21.06
C LEU A 211 -3.01 -9.10 22.42
N VAL A 212 -2.08 -8.35 23.00
CA VAL A 212 -1.73 -8.40 24.42
C VAL A 212 -2.42 -7.23 25.13
N ILE A 213 -3.53 -7.51 25.82
CA ILE A 213 -4.40 -6.50 26.45
C ILE A 213 -3.81 -6.03 27.78
N LEU A 214 -3.62 -4.72 27.95
CA LEU A 214 -3.13 -4.11 29.18
C LEU A 214 -4.25 -3.61 30.10
N PRO A 215 -4.07 -3.67 31.44
CA PRO A 215 -2.91 -4.18 32.18
C PRO A 215 -2.95 -5.70 32.43
N GLU A 216 -4.04 -6.36 32.04
CA GLU A 216 -4.39 -7.76 32.39
C GLU A 216 -3.64 -8.81 31.55
N ALA A 217 -2.48 -8.47 30.98
CA ALA A 217 -1.72 -9.34 30.10
C ALA A 217 -1.25 -10.60 30.84
N LYS A 218 -1.97 -11.71 30.62
CA LYS A 218 -1.67 -13.03 31.23
C LYS A 218 -0.96 -13.98 30.26
N GLU A 219 -1.10 -13.73 28.96
CA GLU A 219 -0.65 -14.65 27.92
C GLU A 219 0.63 -14.12 27.27
N GLN A 220 1.60 -15.02 27.09
CA GLN A 220 2.87 -14.72 26.45
C GLN A 220 2.76 -15.01 24.95
N PRO A 221 3.10 -14.06 24.05
CA PRO A 221 3.16 -14.32 22.62
C PRO A 221 4.03 -15.53 22.30
N SER A 222 3.62 -16.33 21.33
CA SER A 222 4.35 -17.51 20.90
C SER A 222 4.33 -17.65 19.38
N ILE A 223 5.31 -18.36 18.82
CA ILE A 223 5.21 -18.90 17.48
C ILE A 223 4.70 -20.32 17.58
N LYS A 224 3.56 -20.58 16.96
CA LYS A 224 2.97 -21.91 16.84
C LYS A 224 3.28 -22.47 15.45
N VAL A 225 3.78 -23.69 15.43
CA VAL A 225 4.08 -24.41 14.19
C VAL A 225 3.25 -25.68 14.15
N LYS A 226 2.37 -25.78 13.15
CA LYS A 226 1.49 -26.91 12.92
C LYS A 226 2.00 -27.78 11.78
N ASN A 227 2.31 -29.03 12.07
CA ASN A 227 2.69 -30.03 11.08
C ASN A 227 1.46 -30.73 10.53
N THR A 228 1.24 -30.58 9.22
CA THR A 228 0.14 -31.22 8.50
C THR A 228 0.54 -32.53 7.82
N SER A 229 1.82 -32.92 7.84
CA SER A 229 2.29 -34.16 7.25
C SER A 229 2.14 -35.37 8.18
N ASP A 230 2.35 -36.56 7.62
CA ASP A 230 2.40 -37.84 8.34
C ASP A 230 3.80 -38.19 8.86
N LEU A 231 4.78 -37.27 8.73
CA LEU A 231 6.16 -37.44 9.20
C LEU A 231 6.54 -36.36 10.22
N PRO A 232 7.43 -36.64 11.19
CA PRO A 232 7.93 -35.62 12.08
C PRO A 232 8.80 -34.62 11.31
N VAL A 233 8.61 -33.32 11.54
CA VAL A 233 9.40 -32.25 10.90
C VAL A 233 10.34 -31.65 11.94
N SER A 234 11.64 -31.74 11.69
CA SER A 234 12.67 -31.10 12.51
C SER A 234 13.29 -29.94 11.74
N PHE A 235 13.46 -28.80 12.41
CA PHE A 235 13.95 -27.57 11.82
C PHE A 235 14.54 -26.64 12.88
N LYS A 236 15.42 -25.75 12.43
CA LYS A 236 15.80 -24.56 13.18
C LYS A 236 14.82 -23.45 12.87
N ILE A 237 14.29 -22.77 13.89
CA ILE A 237 13.54 -21.53 13.76
C ILE A 237 14.43 -20.35 14.18
N ASP A 238 14.49 -19.33 13.32
CA ASP A 238 15.08 -18.02 13.59
C ASP A 238 13.94 -16.98 13.56
N VAL A 239 13.82 -16.20 14.63
CA VAL A 239 12.77 -15.18 14.82
C VAL A 239 13.43 -13.84 15.05
N ASN A 240 13.04 -12.84 14.27
CA ASN A 240 13.33 -11.44 14.51
C ASN A 240 12.05 -10.73 14.93
N VAL A 241 12.12 -9.95 16.00
CA VAL A 241 11.03 -9.10 16.44
C VAL A 241 11.50 -7.66 16.46
N LYS A 242 10.73 -6.79 15.82
CA LYS A 242 10.93 -5.35 15.81
C LYS A 242 9.73 -4.65 16.43
N ALA A 243 9.96 -3.91 17.50
CA ALA A 243 8.95 -3.10 18.15
C ALA A 243 8.76 -1.74 17.44
N TYR A 244 7.58 -1.13 17.62
CA TYR A 244 7.28 0.20 17.08
C TYR A 244 8.30 1.26 17.50
N ASP A 245 8.78 1.20 18.75
CA ASP A 245 9.80 2.10 19.33
C ASP A 245 11.21 1.91 18.77
N GLY A 246 11.41 0.96 17.84
CA GLY A 246 12.67 0.68 17.17
C GLY A 246 13.55 -0.35 17.88
N ARG A 247 13.16 -0.86 19.06
CA ARG A 247 13.86 -2.00 19.67
C ARG A 247 13.72 -3.23 18.79
N GLU A 248 14.81 -3.97 18.65
CA GLU A 248 14.88 -5.16 17.82
C GLU A 248 15.63 -6.26 18.56
N TRP A 249 15.14 -7.49 18.45
CA TRP A 249 15.81 -8.66 19.03
C TRP A 249 15.58 -9.91 18.20
N ASN A 250 16.50 -10.86 18.35
CA ASN A 250 16.44 -12.14 17.68
C ASN A 250 16.37 -13.29 18.69
N GLU A 251 15.67 -14.36 18.32
CA GLU A 251 15.61 -15.62 19.05
C GLU A 251 15.76 -16.78 18.08
N SER A 252 16.47 -17.82 18.49
CA SER A 252 16.66 -19.03 17.68
C SER A 252 16.41 -20.27 18.53
N ALA A 253 15.82 -21.30 17.94
CA ALA A 253 15.63 -22.59 18.60
C ALA A 253 15.62 -23.74 17.58
N ASP A 254 16.08 -24.91 18.00
CA ASP A 254 15.82 -26.16 17.28
C ASP A 254 14.50 -26.75 17.77
N MET A 255 13.63 -27.11 16.83
CA MET A 255 12.29 -27.64 17.10
C MET A 255 12.03 -28.90 16.28
N SER A 256 11.19 -29.77 16.82
CA SER A 256 10.65 -30.94 16.11
C SER A 256 9.16 -31.05 16.40
N VAL A 257 8.35 -31.14 15.35
CA VAL A 257 6.89 -31.22 15.44
C VAL A 257 6.44 -32.59 14.94
N GLN A 258 5.73 -33.33 15.79
CA GLN A 258 5.27 -34.69 15.47
C GLN A 258 4.23 -34.68 14.33
N PRO A 259 4.02 -35.82 13.63
CA PRO A 259 2.99 -35.93 12.60
C PRO A 259 1.63 -35.42 13.07
N ARG A 260 0.91 -34.68 12.21
CA ARG A 260 -0.45 -34.18 12.48
C ARG A 260 -0.61 -33.46 13.84
N SER A 261 0.43 -32.78 14.30
CA SER A 261 0.47 -32.12 15.61
C SER A 261 0.95 -30.67 15.50
N GLU A 262 0.98 -29.97 16.63
CA GLU A 262 1.48 -28.61 16.73
C GLU A 262 2.45 -28.48 17.90
N ALA A 263 3.41 -27.56 17.79
CA ALA A 263 4.29 -27.16 18.87
C ALA A 263 4.40 -25.65 18.90
N SER A 264 4.61 -25.07 20.08
CA SER A 264 4.77 -23.63 20.26
C SER A 264 6.10 -23.29 20.91
N LYS A 265 6.66 -22.14 20.51
CA LYS A 265 7.81 -21.49 21.13
C LYS A 265 7.38 -20.12 21.64
N ALA A 266 7.41 -19.94 22.95
CA ALA A 266 7.18 -18.62 23.55
C ALA A 266 8.24 -17.61 23.06
N ILE A 267 7.79 -16.38 22.81
CA ILE A 267 8.60 -15.22 22.45
C ILE A 267 8.66 -14.31 23.68
N GLU A 268 9.85 -13.84 24.03
CA GLU A 268 9.99 -12.85 25.10
C GLU A 268 9.75 -11.44 24.53
N ASP A 269 8.76 -10.70 25.03
CA ASP A 269 8.57 -9.29 24.65
C ASP A 269 9.58 -8.41 25.39
N LYS A 270 10.67 -8.05 24.70
CA LYS A 270 11.77 -7.23 25.25
C LYS A 270 11.50 -5.72 25.17
N SER A 271 10.29 -5.31 24.79
CA SER A 271 9.86 -3.91 24.87
C SER A 271 8.70 -3.72 25.86
N PRO A 272 8.83 -2.82 26.86
CA PRO A 272 7.74 -2.49 27.76
C PRO A 272 6.67 -1.60 27.11
N SER A 273 6.96 -1.02 25.94
CA SER A 273 6.12 -0.03 25.26
C SER A 273 4.86 -0.68 24.67
N SER A 274 3.73 0.00 24.72
CA SER A 274 2.57 -0.31 23.88
C SER A 274 2.93 -0.13 22.40
N GLY A 275 2.19 -0.79 21.53
CA GLY A 275 2.36 -0.75 20.08
C GLY A 275 2.55 -2.12 19.45
N VAL A 276 2.73 -2.10 18.14
CA VAL A 276 2.93 -3.30 17.31
C VAL A 276 4.33 -3.89 17.52
N ARG A 277 4.41 -5.20 17.38
CA ARG A 277 5.61 -6.01 17.23
C ARG A 277 5.54 -6.69 15.87
N TRP A 278 6.41 -6.30 14.95
CA TRP A 278 6.57 -6.99 13.67
C TRP A 278 7.47 -8.18 13.86
N VAL A 279 7.05 -9.32 13.34
CA VAL A 279 7.76 -10.60 13.46
C VAL A 279 8.15 -11.05 12.07
N THR A 280 9.42 -11.35 11.87
CA THR A 280 9.85 -12.15 10.72
C THR A 280 10.45 -13.45 11.24
N TRP A 281 10.06 -14.56 10.65
CA TRP A 281 10.54 -15.88 11.05
C TRP A 281 11.08 -16.62 9.85
N LYS A 282 12.06 -17.50 10.10
CA LYS A 282 12.63 -18.41 9.11
C LYS A 282 12.78 -19.80 9.71
N LEU A 283 12.18 -20.79 9.06
CA LEU A 283 12.42 -22.20 9.35
C LEU A 283 13.47 -22.74 8.37
N SER A 284 14.46 -23.46 8.88
CA SER A 284 15.51 -24.07 8.06
C SER A 284 15.70 -25.53 8.42
N SER A 285 15.74 -26.41 7.42
CA SER A 285 15.95 -27.85 7.57
C SER A 285 16.64 -28.41 6.33
N GLU A 286 17.78 -29.08 6.52
CA GLU A 286 18.52 -29.89 5.51
C GLU A 286 18.32 -29.42 4.03
N GLY A 287 18.86 -28.26 3.68
CA GLY A 287 18.86 -27.72 2.31
C GLY A 287 17.55 -27.04 1.85
N SER A 288 16.55 -26.92 2.73
CA SER A 288 15.30 -26.18 2.52
C SER A 288 15.12 -25.12 3.60
N SER A 289 14.49 -24.00 3.23
CA SER A 289 14.03 -23.00 4.19
C SER A 289 12.74 -22.36 3.72
N ILE A 290 11.88 -22.03 4.67
CA ILE A 290 10.70 -21.19 4.45
C ILE A 290 10.73 -20.03 5.43
N GLU A 291 10.17 -18.90 5.05
CA GLU A 291 10.13 -17.70 5.87
C GLU A 291 8.77 -17.02 5.75
N GLY A 292 8.46 -16.18 6.72
CA GLY A 292 7.21 -15.42 6.72
C GLY A 292 7.24 -14.25 7.70
N ARG A 293 6.15 -13.49 7.65
CA ARG A 293 5.95 -12.28 8.43
C ARG A 293 4.61 -12.34 9.16
N SER A 294 4.55 -11.73 10.33
CA SER A 294 3.35 -11.64 11.15
C SER A 294 3.49 -10.46 12.13
N SER A 295 2.49 -10.23 12.98
CA SER A 295 2.59 -9.24 14.05
C SER A 295 1.67 -9.57 15.23
N TRP A 296 1.98 -8.95 16.36
CA TRP A 296 1.01 -8.78 17.45
C TRP A 296 1.06 -7.35 17.95
N ALA A 297 0.05 -6.91 18.69
CA ALA A 297 0.07 -5.58 19.30
C ALA A 297 -0.21 -5.65 20.80
N ARG A 298 0.52 -4.82 21.54
CA ARG A 298 0.30 -4.62 22.97
C ARG A 298 -0.39 -3.28 23.18
N MET A 299 -1.56 -3.26 23.78
CA MET A 299 -2.34 -2.02 23.92
C MET A 299 -3.39 -2.10 25.03
N LYS A 300 -3.83 -0.92 25.50
CA LYS A 300 -5.06 -0.78 26.29
C LYS A 300 -6.22 -0.43 25.35
N PRO A 301 -7.27 -1.28 25.24
CA PRO A 301 -8.46 -0.95 24.47
C PRO A 301 -9.13 0.34 24.94
N SER A 302 -9.59 1.13 23.99
CA SER A 302 -10.35 2.36 24.20
C SER A 302 -11.86 2.11 24.21
N GLY A 303 -12.30 0.93 23.74
CA GLY A 303 -13.68 0.47 23.82
C GLY A 303 -13.80 -1.02 24.18
N PRO A 304 -15.02 -1.58 24.13
CA PRO A 304 -16.26 -0.91 23.69
C PRO A 304 -16.70 0.20 24.67
N THR A 305 -17.34 1.25 24.14
CA THR A 305 -17.92 2.34 24.93
C THR A 305 -19.42 2.40 24.73
N ASN A 306 -20.18 2.69 25.79
CA ASN A 306 -21.64 2.72 25.73
C ASN A 306 -22.17 3.96 25.00
N GLY A 307 -23.33 3.80 24.35
CA GLY A 307 -24.09 4.90 23.74
C GLY A 307 -23.50 5.39 22.42
N LEU A 308 -24.11 6.44 21.86
CA LEU A 308 -23.70 7.05 20.60
C LEU A 308 -22.43 7.89 20.77
N ALA A 309 -21.73 8.17 19.67
CA ALA A 309 -20.63 9.13 19.68
C ALA A 309 -21.14 10.52 20.15
N PRO A 310 -20.51 11.14 21.18
CA PRO A 310 -21.02 12.40 21.73
C PRO A 310 -20.72 13.62 20.86
N ASN A 311 -19.66 13.56 20.03
CA ASN A 311 -19.20 14.69 19.23
C ASN A 311 -18.88 14.28 17.79
N PHE A 312 -17.74 13.62 17.58
CA PHE A 312 -17.22 13.24 16.26
C PHE A 312 -17.41 11.73 16.03
N LEU A 313 -17.84 11.34 14.83
CA LEU A 313 -18.03 9.95 14.47
C LEU A 313 -16.67 9.32 14.10
N PHE A 314 -16.11 8.57 15.05
CA PHE A 314 -14.95 7.71 14.81
C PHE A 314 -15.42 6.41 14.19
N SER A 315 -15.07 6.18 12.93
CA SER A 315 -15.72 5.18 12.10
C SER A 315 -14.72 4.34 11.34
N ILE A 316 -15.13 3.11 11.01
CA ILE A 316 -14.31 2.17 10.25
C ILE A 316 -15.20 1.45 9.23
N CYS A 317 -14.75 1.33 7.98
CA CYS A 317 -15.35 0.48 6.95
C CYS A 317 -14.98 -0.98 7.20
N THR A 318 -15.89 -1.89 6.90
CA THR A 318 -15.59 -3.32 6.88
C THR A 318 -16.36 -4.00 5.76
N HIS A 319 -15.88 -5.16 5.34
CA HIS A 319 -16.57 -6.03 4.36
C HIS A 319 -17.24 -7.23 5.04
N ALA A 320 -17.63 -7.06 6.30
CA ALA A 320 -18.23 -8.06 7.17
C ALA A 320 -19.42 -8.77 6.49
N SER A 321 -20.27 -8.04 5.76
CA SER A 321 -21.42 -8.58 5.04
C SER A 321 -21.07 -9.68 4.02
N TRP A 322 -19.81 -9.81 3.61
CA TRP A 322 -19.35 -10.84 2.66
C TRP A 322 -18.61 -12.00 3.36
N ARG A 323 -18.45 -11.93 4.68
CA ARG A 323 -17.67 -12.90 5.46
C ARG A 323 -18.56 -13.91 6.19
N THR A 324 -17.95 -15.03 6.56
CA THR A 324 -18.59 -16.02 7.43
C THR A 324 -18.92 -15.40 8.79
N LYS A 325 -19.87 -16.00 9.50
CA LYS A 325 -20.31 -15.50 10.81
C LYS A 325 -19.17 -15.38 11.83
N ASP A 326 -18.27 -16.36 11.90
CA ASP A 326 -17.13 -16.36 12.83
C ASP A 326 -16.10 -15.27 12.52
N VAL A 327 -15.91 -14.93 11.23
CA VAL A 327 -15.06 -13.81 10.81
C VAL A 327 -15.74 -12.49 11.15
N ARG A 328 -17.05 -12.36 10.89
CA ARG A 328 -17.83 -11.17 11.28
C ARG A 328 -17.79 -10.90 12.78
N GLU A 329 -18.00 -11.91 13.61
CA GLU A 329 -17.94 -11.77 15.07
C GLU A 329 -16.56 -11.27 15.54
N ARG A 330 -15.47 -11.74 14.91
CA ARG A 330 -14.11 -11.26 15.18
C ARG A 330 -13.87 -9.84 14.70
N GLU A 331 -14.39 -9.47 13.52
CA GLU A 331 -14.33 -8.09 13.00
C GLU A 331 -15.06 -7.11 13.94
N PHE A 332 -16.28 -7.44 14.40
CA PHE A 332 -17.03 -6.61 15.34
C PHE A 332 -16.38 -6.52 16.73
N LEU A 333 -15.71 -7.58 17.18
CA LEU A 333 -14.87 -7.53 18.38
C LEU A 333 -13.72 -6.51 18.20
N ALA A 334 -13.00 -6.57 17.09
CA ALA A 334 -11.91 -5.63 16.80
C ALA A 334 -12.40 -4.18 16.72
N LEU A 335 -13.51 -3.94 16.01
CA LEU A 335 -14.15 -2.63 15.92
C LEU A 335 -14.48 -2.08 17.32
N GLY A 336 -15.14 -2.88 18.16
CA GLY A 336 -15.47 -2.49 19.53
C GLY A 336 -14.27 -2.16 20.40
N LEU A 337 -13.22 -3.00 20.37
CA LEU A 337 -11.99 -2.80 21.16
C LEU A 337 -11.25 -1.50 20.80
N SER A 338 -11.25 -1.13 19.51
CA SER A 338 -10.62 0.09 19.01
C SER A 338 -11.37 1.39 19.36
N GLY A 339 -12.56 1.29 19.99
CA GLY A 339 -13.39 2.45 20.31
C GLY A 339 -14.17 3.03 19.12
N CYS A 340 -14.28 2.27 18.02
CA CYS A 340 -15.14 2.62 16.89
C CYS A 340 -16.58 2.87 17.36
N LYS A 341 -17.26 3.85 16.74
CA LYS A 341 -18.65 4.21 17.06
C LYS A 341 -19.61 3.98 15.90
N VAL A 342 -19.14 4.05 14.67
CA VAL A 342 -19.97 3.79 13.48
C VAL A 342 -19.23 2.84 12.55
N VAL A 343 -19.88 1.73 12.21
CA VAL A 343 -19.37 0.76 11.25
C VAL A 343 -20.04 1.02 9.90
N ARG A 344 -19.26 1.32 8.86
CA ARG A 344 -19.76 1.45 7.49
C ARG A 344 -19.70 0.08 6.81
N ASP A 345 -20.85 -0.57 6.71
CA ASP A 345 -21.09 -1.81 5.97
C ASP A 345 -22.61 -2.09 5.97
N GLY A 346 -23.07 -2.93 5.05
CA GLY A 346 -24.40 -3.50 5.08
C GLY A 346 -24.81 -4.11 3.73
N PRO A 347 -25.64 -5.16 3.73
CA PRO A 347 -26.18 -5.71 2.49
C PRO A 347 -27.07 -4.69 1.76
N GLY A 348 -26.84 -4.55 0.45
CA GLY A 348 -27.63 -3.68 -0.43
C GLY A 348 -28.95 -4.30 -0.88
N TRP A 349 -29.71 -3.57 -1.68
CA TRP A 349 -31.04 -3.97 -2.17
C TRP A 349 -31.02 -5.30 -2.92
N SER A 350 -30.04 -5.52 -3.80
CA SER A 350 -29.91 -6.79 -4.54
C SER A 350 -29.66 -8.01 -3.63
N GLN A 351 -29.08 -7.81 -2.45
CA GLN A 351 -28.82 -8.87 -1.48
C GLN A 351 -30.04 -9.15 -0.59
N ILE A 352 -30.75 -8.10 -0.18
CA ILE A 352 -31.93 -8.18 0.69
C ILE A 352 -33.18 -8.60 -0.10
N GLU A 353 -33.42 -8.04 -1.29
CA GLU A 353 -34.62 -8.29 -2.13
C GLU A 353 -34.25 -8.92 -3.49
N ARG A 354 -33.64 -10.11 -3.43
CA ARG A 354 -33.25 -10.88 -4.63
C ARG A 354 -34.42 -11.15 -5.58
N GLU A 355 -35.59 -11.42 -5.00
CA GLU A 355 -36.86 -11.60 -5.70
C GLU A 355 -37.82 -10.50 -5.26
N LYS A 356 -38.50 -9.86 -6.22
CA LYS A 356 -39.47 -8.79 -5.96
C LYS A 356 -40.48 -9.17 -4.86
N GLY A 357 -40.54 -8.37 -3.82
CA GLY A 357 -41.43 -8.52 -2.65
C GLY A 357 -40.95 -9.52 -1.58
N LYS A 358 -39.78 -10.16 -1.75
CA LYS A 358 -39.26 -11.16 -0.80
C LYS A 358 -37.96 -10.69 -0.16
N TYR A 359 -38.07 -10.16 1.06
CA TYR A 359 -36.95 -9.64 1.82
C TYR A 359 -36.24 -10.72 2.65
N LYS A 360 -34.91 -10.68 2.67
CA LYS A 360 -34.03 -11.48 3.54
C LYS A 360 -33.23 -10.57 4.46
N TRP A 361 -33.64 -10.51 5.72
CA TRP A 361 -33.10 -9.56 6.71
C TRP A 361 -31.98 -10.12 7.59
N ASP A 362 -31.75 -11.44 7.57
CA ASP A 362 -30.93 -12.15 8.58
C ASP A 362 -29.53 -11.52 8.77
N MET A 363 -28.86 -11.19 7.66
CA MET A 363 -27.52 -10.60 7.68
C MET A 363 -27.50 -9.20 8.32
N MET A 364 -28.47 -8.35 7.97
CA MET A 364 -28.56 -6.99 8.51
C MET A 364 -29.01 -7.01 9.98
N ASP A 365 -29.90 -7.95 10.35
CA ASP A 365 -30.31 -8.17 11.74
C ASP A 365 -29.12 -8.60 12.60
N GLU A 366 -28.28 -9.52 12.12
CA GLU A 366 -27.07 -9.99 12.80
C GLU A 366 -26.05 -8.86 12.98
N MET A 367 -25.74 -8.10 11.92
CA MET A 367 -24.78 -6.99 12.00
C MET A 367 -25.25 -5.90 12.94
N THR A 368 -26.54 -5.57 12.95
CA THR A 368 -27.10 -4.57 13.88
C THR A 368 -27.00 -5.06 15.33
N GLN A 369 -27.21 -6.36 15.59
CA GLN A 369 -27.04 -6.95 16.92
C GLN A 369 -25.58 -6.94 17.37
N LEU A 370 -24.64 -7.23 16.46
CA LEU A 370 -23.21 -7.16 16.77
C LEU A 370 -22.76 -5.72 17.03
N ALA A 371 -23.24 -4.74 16.26
CA ALA A 371 -22.98 -3.33 16.50
C ALA A 371 -23.45 -2.92 17.89
N ASP A 372 -24.71 -3.21 18.23
CA ASP A 372 -25.31 -2.89 19.53
C ASP A 372 -24.56 -3.53 20.71
N LYS A 373 -24.20 -4.81 20.59
CA LYS A 373 -23.40 -5.56 21.58
C LYS A 373 -22.08 -4.87 21.92
N HIS A 374 -21.48 -4.19 20.95
CA HIS A 374 -20.20 -3.50 21.10
C HIS A 374 -20.35 -1.97 21.24
N GLY A 375 -21.58 -1.47 21.45
CA GLY A 375 -21.85 -0.05 21.65
C GLY A 375 -21.63 0.80 20.40
N MET A 376 -21.85 0.25 19.22
CA MET A 376 -21.68 0.89 17.91
C MET A 376 -23.01 1.01 17.18
N GLU A 377 -23.08 1.91 16.21
CA GLU A 377 -24.18 1.95 15.22
C GLU A 377 -23.67 1.60 13.81
N ILE A 378 -24.59 1.24 12.93
CA ILE A 378 -24.28 0.94 11.52
C ILE A 378 -24.56 2.19 10.67
N GLN A 379 -23.66 2.51 9.75
CA GLN A 379 -23.97 3.29 8.55
C GLN A 379 -24.30 2.32 7.43
N GLY A 380 -25.58 2.22 7.08
CA GLY A 380 -26.06 1.26 6.09
C GLY A 380 -25.97 1.81 4.67
N ASN A 381 -25.63 0.95 3.71
CA ASN A 381 -25.64 1.27 2.28
C ASN A 381 -26.72 0.44 1.55
N PRO A 382 -27.98 0.91 1.50
CA PRO A 382 -29.09 0.21 0.83
C PRO A 382 -28.96 0.21 -0.70
N GLY A 383 -27.80 0.59 -1.24
CA GLY A 383 -27.48 0.68 -2.66
C GLY A 383 -27.67 -0.61 -3.47
N ASN A 384 -27.11 -0.64 -4.69
CA ASN A 384 -27.04 -1.81 -5.57
C ASN A 384 -28.40 -2.29 -6.12
N CYS A 385 -28.68 -2.00 -7.39
CA CYS A 385 -29.94 -2.35 -8.05
C CYS A 385 -30.20 -3.86 -8.08
N ALA A 386 -31.43 -4.25 -7.79
CA ALA A 386 -31.88 -5.62 -8.00
C ALA A 386 -31.97 -5.95 -9.50
N LYS A 387 -31.57 -7.17 -9.89
CA LYS A 387 -31.54 -7.60 -11.31
C LYS A 387 -32.89 -7.41 -12.02
N TRP A 388 -34.00 -7.69 -11.34
CA TRP A 388 -35.35 -7.56 -11.88
C TRP A 388 -35.81 -6.09 -12.04
N ALA A 389 -35.15 -5.14 -11.38
CA ALA A 389 -35.43 -3.71 -11.46
C ALA A 389 -34.55 -2.97 -12.50
N ALA A 390 -33.40 -3.54 -12.88
CA ALA A 390 -32.52 -2.99 -13.93
C ALA A 390 -33.18 -3.11 -15.31
N SER A 391 -32.73 -2.32 -16.31
CA SER A 391 -33.21 -2.44 -17.70
C SER A 391 -33.06 -3.87 -18.25
N GLU A 392 -33.87 -4.27 -19.23
CA GLU A 392 -33.77 -5.61 -19.84
C GLU A 392 -32.38 -5.91 -20.39
N ALA A 393 -31.78 -4.96 -21.11
CA ALA A 393 -30.44 -5.10 -21.68
C ALA A 393 -29.37 -5.33 -20.59
N LYS A 394 -29.39 -4.54 -19.51
CA LYS A 394 -28.45 -4.70 -18.39
C LYS A 394 -28.71 -5.99 -17.61
N ALA A 395 -29.97 -6.35 -17.38
CA ALA A 395 -30.33 -7.58 -16.68
C ALA A 395 -29.97 -8.85 -17.46
N ALA A 396 -29.96 -8.77 -18.80
CA ALA A 396 -29.51 -9.84 -19.68
C ALA A 396 -27.98 -9.93 -19.82
N ASN A 397 -27.23 -8.92 -19.34
CA ASN A 397 -25.77 -8.93 -19.40
C ASN A 397 -25.20 -10.08 -18.54
N PRO A 398 -24.21 -10.84 -19.05
CA PRO A 398 -23.58 -11.92 -18.29
C PRO A 398 -22.80 -11.42 -17.07
N SER A 399 -22.26 -10.20 -17.11
CA SER A 399 -21.61 -9.59 -15.95
C SER A 399 -22.67 -9.00 -15.02
N HIS A 400 -22.70 -9.50 -13.78
CA HIS A 400 -23.67 -9.04 -12.80
C HIS A 400 -23.44 -7.59 -12.35
N LEU A 401 -22.19 -7.11 -12.41
CA LEU A 401 -21.82 -5.75 -12.04
C LEU A 401 -22.56 -4.69 -12.88
N ILE A 402 -22.87 -5.00 -14.14
CA ILE A 402 -23.55 -4.08 -15.07
C ILE A 402 -24.97 -3.74 -14.60
N TRP A 403 -25.73 -4.73 -14.11
CA TRP A 403 -27.06 -4.45 -13.56
C TRP A 403 -27.01 -4.02 -12.09
N LEU A 404 -26.04 -4.51 -11.32
CA LEU A 404 -25.87 -4.20 -9.90
C LEU A 404 -25.65 -2.68 -9.69
N PHE A 405 -24.76 -2.11 -10.49
CA PHE A 405 -24.37 -0.71 -10.42
C PHE A 405 -25.15 0.16 -11.41
N SER A 406 -26.47 -0.04 -11.52
CA SER A 406 -27.30 0.71 -12.47
C SER A 406 -28.51 1.35 -11.82
N ALA A 407 -29.12 2.31 -12.51
CA ALA A 407 -30.41 2.85 -12.12
C ALA A 407 -31.53 1.79 -12.26
N PRO A 408 -32.49 1.72 -11.32
CA PRO A 408 -33.59 0.76 -11.36
C PRO A 408 -34.71 1.22 -12.29
N VAL A 409 -34.40 1.35 -13.58
CA VAL A 409 -35.31 1.97 -14.56
C VAL A 409 -36.66 1.25 -14.73
N ARG A 410 -36.74 -0.05 -14.38
CA ARG A 410 -37.99 -0.83 -14.34
C ARG A 410 -38.60 -0.96 -12.94
N GLY A 411 -38.01 -0.34 -11.92
CA GLY A 411 -38.38 -0.57 -10.51
C GLY A 411 -38.24 0.67 -9.61
N TRP A 412 -38.51 1.88 -10.12
CA TRP A 412 -38.43 3.11 -9.32
C TRP A 412 -39.37 3.11 -8.10
N ASP A 413 -40.60 2.59 -8.24
CA ASP A 413 -41.55 2.50 -7.14
C ASP A 413 -41.10 1.47 -6.10
N GLU A 414 -40.55 0.35 -6.56
CA GLU A 414 -40.00 -0.68 -5.68
C GLU A 414 -38.75 -0.22 -4.95
N TRP A 415 -37.90 0.61 -5.58
CA TRP A 415 -36.79 1.27 -4.90
C TRP A 415 -37.30 2.10 -3.71
N GLY A 416 -38.37 2.87 -3.91
CA GLY A 416 -39.03 3.61 -2.82
C GLY A 416 -39.58 2.71 -1.72
N LYS A 417 -40.30 1.63 -2.09
CA LYS A 417 -40.86 0.66 -1.13
C LYS A 417 -39.78 -0.03 -0.31
N PHE A 418 -38.67 -0.42 -0.94
CA PHE A 418 -37.53 -1.01 -0.25
C PHE A 418 -36.91 -0.04 0.76
N ASN A 419 -36.66 1.20 0.37
CA ASN A 419 -36.11 2.22 1.28
C ASN A 419 -37.03 2.53 2.47
N TYR A 420 -38.35 2.54 2.25
CA TYR A 420 -39.31 2.63 3.33
C TYR A 420 -39.22 1.40 4.25
N ALA A 421 -39.22 0.19 3.69
CA ALA A 421 -39.23 -1.05 4.45
C ALA A 421 -37.97 -1.24 5.31
N ILE A 422 -36.79 -0.96 4.77
CA ILE A 422 -35.52 -1.06 5.51
C ILE A 422 -35.44 0.00 6.61
N ALA A 423 -35.81 1.25 6.33
CA ALA A 423 -35.80 2.33 7.32
C ALA A 423 -36.83 2.08 8.45
N GLU A 424 -38.02 1.58 8.12
CA GLU A 424 -39.05 1.23 9.12
C GLU A 424 -38.59 0.07 10.01
N ARG A 425 -37.99 -0.98 9.42
CA ARG A 425 -37.50 -2.15 10.18
C ARG A 425 -36.41 -1.78 11.18
N TYR A 426 -35.47 -0.92 10.79
CA TYR A 426 -34.31 -0.52 11.60
C TYR A 426 -34.47 0.86 12.24
N LYS A 427 -35.70 1.37 12.30
CA LYS A 427 -36.04 2.64 12.95
C LYS A 427 -35.49 2.71 14.37
N GLY A 428 -34.76 3.77 14.67
CA GLY A 428 -34.10 3.97 15.97
C GLY A 428 -32.88 3.08 16.24
N LYS A 429 -32.52 2.14 15.34
CA LYS A 429 -31.29 1.34 15.41
C LYS A 429 -30.23 1.80 14.42
N ILE A 430 -30.67 2.28 13.25
CA ILE A 430 -29.79 2.80 12.19
C ILE A 430 -30.24 4.20 11.83
N ARG A 431 -29.31 5.15 11.91
CA ARG A 431 -29.58 6.57 11.66
C ARG A 431 -28.91 7.08 10.39
N PHE A 432 -27.97 6.35 9.81
CA PHE A 432 -27.23 6.80 8.63
C PHE A 432 -27.48 5.85 7.46
N TRP A 433 -28.07 6.38 6.39
CA TRP A 433 -28.36 5.66 5.15
C TRP A 433 -27.66 6.32 3.97
N GLU A 434 -26.67 5.63 3.40
CA GLU A 434 -25.85 6.10 2.28
C GLU A 434 -26.40 5.62 0.94
N MET A 435 -26.71 6.55 0.04
CA MET A 435 -27.37 6.22 -1.23
C MET A 435 -26.34 6.02 -2.34
N GLY A 436 -25.84 4.80 -2.46
CA GLY A 436 -24.85 4.37 -3.46
C GLY A 436 -23.42 4.32 -2.91
N ASN A 437 -22.45 4.02 -3.77
CA ASN A 437 -21.01 4.12 -3.50
C ASN A 437 -20.35 4.74 -4.72
N GLU A 438 -19.60 5.83 -4.58
CA GLU A 438 -18.76 6.41 -5.65
C GLU A 438 -19.43 6.46 -7.03
N THR A 439 -20.69 6.92 -7.09
CA THR A 439 -21.48 6.85 -8.33
C THR A 439 -20.97 7.76 -9.44
N ASP A 440 -19.96 8.59 -9.15
CA ASP A 440 -19.22 9.34 -10.16
C ASP A 440 -18.23 8.48 -10.96
N LEU A 441 -17.89 7.26 -10.49
CA LEU A 441 -17.05 6.29 -11.20
C LEU A 441 -17.85 5.35 -12.10
N GLU A 442 -17.33 5.11 -13.30
CA GLU A 442 -17.91 4.19 -14.31
C GLU A 442 -18.15 2.79 -13.75
N PHE A 443 -17.24 2.32 -12.88
CA PHE A 443 -17.34 1.01 -12.25
C PHE A 443 -18.57 0.89 -11.34
N PHE A 444 -18.89 1.92 -10.55
CA PHE A 444 -19.94 1.87 -9.53
C PHE A 444 -21.27 2.50 -9.95
N TRP A 445 -21.34 3.14 -11.12
CA TRP A 445 -22.60 3.63 -11.67
C TRP A 445 -22.61 3.72 -13.20
N ASN A 446 -23.40 2.83 -13.80
CA ASN A 446 -23.69 2.76 -15.23
C ASN A 446 -24.95 3.57 -15.61
N GLY A 447 -25.24 4.66 -14.91
CA GLY A 447 -26.37 5.55 -15.19
C GLY A 447 -25.92 7.00 -15.41
N THR A 448 -26.89 7.88 -15.65
CA THR A 448 -26.67 9.33 -15.79
C THR A 448 -26.72 10.05 -14.44
N THR A 449 -26.25 11.30 -14.40
CA THR A 449 -26.42 12.20 -13.25
C THR A 449 -27.89 12.41 -12.88
N ASP A 450 -28.79 12.55 -13.86
CA ASP A 450 -30.22 12.75 -13.62
C ASP A 450 -30.88 11.51 -12.98
N GLU A 451 -30.48 10.32 -13.41
CA GLU A 451 -30.92 9.07 -12.80
C GLU A 451 -30.45 8.94 -11.36
N TYR A 452 -29.22 9.36 -11.04
CA TYR A 452 -28.73 9.35 -9.66
C TYR A 452 -29.47 10.37 -8.78
N ILE A 453 -29.73 11.59 -9.26
CA ILE A 453 -30.53 12.58 -8.53
C ILE A 453 -31.94 12.05 -8.25
N LYS A 454 -32.57 11.39 -9.23
CA LYS A 454 -33.87 10.72 -9.05
C LYS A 454 -33.79 9.59 -8.03
N TYR A 455 -32.74 8.78 -8.07
CA TYR A 455 -32.48 7.68 -7.14
C TYR A 455 -32.35 8.15 -5.69
N LEU A 456 -31.56 9.20 -5.46
CA LEU A 456 -31.39 9.85 -4.16
C LEU A 456 -32.71 10.44 -3.64
N LYS A 457 -33.44 11.16 -4.50
CA LYS A 457 -34.74 11.78 -4.13
C LYS A 457 -35.77 10.75 -3.65
N ILE A 458 -35.96 9.67 -4.41
CA ILE A 458 -36.94 8.62 -4.06
C ILE A 458 -36.55 7.96 -2.73
N ALA A 459 -35.26 7.69 -2.53
CA ALA A 459 -34.78 7.12 -1.28
C ALA A 459 -35.02 8.08 -0.10
N TYR A 460 -34.67 9.36 -0.25
CA TYR A 460 -34.87 10.38 0.77
C TYR A 460 -36.31 10.46 1.26
N GLU A 461 -37.26 10.64 0.34
CA GLU A 461 -38.68 10.79 0.68
C GLU A 461 -39.22 9.57 1.44
N ASN A 462 -38.81 8.36 1.04
CA ASN A 462 -39.28 7.12 1.65
C ASN A 462 -38.61 6.82 3.00
N VAL A 463 -37.30 7.08 3.13
CA VAL A 463 -36.59 6.97 4.42
C VAL A 463 -37.18 7.96 5.42
N LYS A 464 -37.36 9.23 5.06
CA LYS A 464 -37.93 10.24 5.97
C LYS A 464 -39.38 9.98 6.34
N LYS A 465 -40.15 9.33 5.46
CA LYS A 465 -41.53 8.89 5.75
C LYS A 465 -41.56 7.79 6.81
N ALA A 466 -40.65 6.83 6.76
CA ALA A 466 -40.55 5.75 7.74
C ALA A 466 -39.92 6.24 9.06
N ASP A 467 -38.77 6.88 8.99
CA ASP A 467 -38.03 7.43 10.13
C ASP A 467 -37.59 8.89 9.87
N PRO A 468 -38.36 9.89 10.36
CA PRO A 468 -37.99 11.29 10.24
C PRO A 468 -36.67 11.67 10.93
N LYS A 469 -36.18 10.85 11.87
CA LYS A 469 -34.92 11.09 12.60
C LYS A 469 -33.70 10.48 11.91
N ALA A 470 -33.89 9.64 10.89
CA ALA A 470 -32.80 9.11 10.11
C ALA A 470 -32.19 10.19 9.19
N PHE A 471 -30.90 10.04 8.92
CA PHE A 471 -30.10 10.86 8.02
C PHE A 471 -29.86 10.10 6.72
N VAL A 472 -30.11 10.79 5.61
CA VAL A 472 -29.82 10.29 4.26
C VAL A 472 -28.58 10.99 3.73
N MET A 473 -27.63 10.20 3.25
CA MET A 473 -26.33 10.65 2.75
C MET A 473 -26.25 10.48 1.23
N THR A 474 -25.47 11.33 0.57
CA THR A 474 -25.04 11.07 -0.83
C THR A 474 -24.18 9.79 -0.90
N CYS A 475 -23.77 9.36 -2.10
CA CYS A 475 -23.09 8.07 -2.33
C CYS A 475 -21.65 7.93 -1.81
N GLY A 476 -21.10 8.93 -1.13
CA GLY A 476 -19.64 9.02 -0.96
C GLY A 476 -18.93 9.21 -2.30
N PHE A 477 -18.73 10.46 -2.74
CA PHE A 477 -18.10 10.74 -4.04
C PHE A 477 -16.59 10.48 -4.01
N SER A 478 -16.01 9.98 -5.11
CA SER A 478 -14.60 9.52 -5.21
C SER A 478 -13.55 10.65 -5.31
N GLY A 479 -13.70 11.71 -4.51
CA GLY A 479 -12.82 12.89 -4.52
C GLY A 479 -13.14 13.90 -5.63
N ILE A 480 -12.31 14.94 -5.77
CA ILE A 480 -12.48 16.01 -6.77
C ILE A 480 -11.46 15.87 -7.92
N GLY A 481 -11.91 16.08 -9.16
CA GLY A 481 -11.05 16.07 -10.34
C GLY A 481 -10.74 14.66 -10.88
N PRO A 482 -9.63 14.49 -11.63
CA PRO A 482 -9.24 13.21 -12.22
C PRO A 482 -9.04 12.12 -11.17
N HIS A 483 -9.45 10.90 -11.51
CA HIS A 483 -9.37 9.72 -10.66
C HIS A 483 -8.82 8.53 -11.47
N ALA A 484 -8.19 7.56 -10.80
CA ALA A 484 -7.66 6.37 -11.47
C ALA A 484 -8.78 5.53 -12.11
N GLY A 485 -9.91 5.43 -11.42
CA GLY A 485 -11.17 5.02 -12.01
C GLY A 485 -11.75 6.12 -12.90
N LYS A 486 -12.17 5.77 -14.12
CA LYS A 486 -12.77 6.71 -15.07
C LYS A 486 -14.07 7.28 -14.50
N LYS A 487 -14.17 8.61 -14.40
CA LYS A 487 -15.41 9.30 -14.04
C LYS A 487 -16.33 9.40 -15.26
N LEU A 488 -17.38 8.57 -15.31
CA LEU A 488 -18.31 8.54 -16.44
C LEU A 488 -19.12 9.84 -16.54
N ASN A 489 -19.50 10.40 -15.38
CA ASN A 489 -20.27 11.64 -15.27
C ASN A 489 -19.49 12.65 -14.40
N PRO A 490 -18.51 13.39 -14.95
CA PRO A 490 -17.65 14.29 -14.17
C PRO A 490 -18.39 15.42 -13.43
N ASP A 491 -19.60 15.76 -13.87
CA ASP A 491 -20.46 16.80 -13.28
C ASP A 491 -21.31 16.29 -12.10
N MET A 492 -21.36 14.98 -11.86
CA MET A 492 -22.35 14.34 -10.97
C MET A 492 -22.32 14.91 -9.55
N GLN A 493 -21.13 15.05 -8.96
CA GLN A 493 -21.01 15.53 -7.60
C GLN A 493 -21.54 16.97 -7.45
N GLU A 494 -21.03 17.89 -8.27
CA GLU A 494 -21.40 19.30 -8.23
C GLU A 494 -22.90 19.50 -8.52
N ARG A 495 -23.44 18.80 -9.53
CA ARG A 495 -24.88 18.85 -9.84
C ARG A 495 -25.73 18.26 -8.74
N THR A 496 -25.37 17.11 -8.18
CA THR A 496 -26.13 16.49 -7.07
C THR A 496 -26.22 17.45 -5.89
N ILE A 497 -25.10 18.03 -5.43
CA ILE A 497 -25.14 18.92 -4.27
C ILE A 497 -25.83 20.26 -4.55
N ARG A 498 -25.95 20.67 -5.82
CA ARG A 498 -26.68 21.89 -6.22
C ARG A 498 -28.18 21.64 -6.38
N GLU A 499 -28.54 20.60 -7.11
CA GLU A 499 -29.91 20.32 -7.56
C GLU A 499 -30.70 19.47 -6.56
N ALA A 500 -30.05 18.55 -5.86
CA ALA A 500 -30.67 17.61 -4.93
C ALA A 500 -30.50 18.00 -3.44
N GLN A 501 -30.09 19.25 -3.14
CA GLN A 501 -29.77 19.69 -1.78
C GLN A 501 -30.89 19.54 -0.76
N ASP A 502 -32.15 19.51 -1.19
CA ASP A 502 -33.31 19.29 -0.32
C ASP A 502 -33.57 17.80 -0.04
N TYR A 503 -32.86 16.90 -0.73
CA TYR A 503 -33.04 15.45 -0.70
C TYR A 503 -31.83 14.68 -0.17
N PHE A 504 -30.96 15.35 0.59
CA PHE A 504 -29.99 14.70 1.46
C PHE A 504 -29.74 15.53 2.72
N ASP A 505 -29.38 14.86 3.79
CA ASP A 505 -29.04 15.48 5.07
C ASP A 505 -27.52 15.68 5.21
N ILE A 506 -26.71 14.76 4.67
CA ILE A 506 -25.24 14.76 4.81
C ILE A 506 -24.59 14.60 3.44
N HIS A 507 -23.59 15.44 3.16
CA HIS A 507 -22.70 15.24 2.00
C HIS A 507 -21.59 14.27 2.42
N ALA A 508 -21.64 13.06 1.87
CA ALA A 508 -20.65 12.01 2.00
C ALA A 508 -19.54 12.18 0.95
N PHE A 509 -18.28 12.04 1.36
CA PHE A 509 -17.12 12.35 0.51
C PHE A 509 -15.95 11.41 0.78
N HIS A 510 -15.35 10.89 -0.27
CA HIS A 510 -14.15 10.07 -0.20
C HIS A 510 -12.92 10.85 -0.66
N GLN A 511 -11.76 10.55 -0.07
CA GLN A 511 -10.47 11.03 -0.60
C GLN A 511 -9.32 10.16 -0.09
N HIS A 512 -9.01 9.09 -0.81
CA HIS A 512 -7.84 8.25 -0.54
C HIS A 512 -6.53 8.97 -0.94
N GLY A 513 -5.41 8.45 -0.41
CA GLY A 513 -4.06 8.86 -0.80
C GLY A 513 -3.29 9.59 0.31
N VAL A 514 -2.17 10.19 -0.08
CA VAL A 514 -1.25 10.90 0.83
C VAL A 514 -1.87 12.17 1.44
N PHE A 515 -1.32 12.62 2.57
CA PHE A 515 -1.87 13.75 3.33
C PHE A 515 -1.85 15.07 2.55
N GLU A 516 -0.80 15.39 1.78
CA GLU A 516 -0.72 16.65 1.02
C GLU A 516 -1.88 16.83 0.04
N LYS A 517 -2.15 15.82 -0.80
CA LYS A 517 -3.27 15.85 -1.74
C LYS A 517 -4.60 15.97 -0.99
N PHE A 518 -4.76 15.20 0.08
CA PHE A 518 -5.95 15.25 0.92
C PHE A 518 -6.16 16.65 1.52
N GLN A 519 -5.11 17.26 2.09
CA GLN A 519 -5.16 18.57 2.70
C GLN A 519 -5.54 19.64 1.69
N LYS A 520 -4.93 19.63 0.50
CA LYS A 520 -5.30 20.54 -0.59
C LYS A 520 -6.77 20.38 -0.98
N THR A 521 -7.26 19.15 -1.12
CA THR A 521 -8.67 18.91 -1.46
C THR A 521 -9.59 19.45 -0.37
N VAL A 522 -9.29 19.18 0.91
CA VAL A 522 -10.11 19.63 2.04
C VAL A 522 -10.09 21.15 2.24
N ASP A 523 -8.92 21.78 2.18
CA ASP A 523 -8.76 23.21 2.48
C ASP A 523 -9.05 24.13 1.29
N VAL A 524 -8.94 23.64 0.05
CA VAL A 524 -9.04 24.49 -1.16
C VAL A 524 -10.17 24.07 -2.09
N GLU A 525 -10.25 22.80 -2.47
CA GLU A 525 -11.13 22.36 -3.56
C GLU A 525 -12.56 22.13 -3.06
N LEU A 526 -12.71 21.49 -1.91
CA LEU A 526 -14.00 21.13 -1.33
C LEU A 526 -14.82 22.36 -0.89
N PRO A 527 -14.24 23.43 -0.29
CA PRO A 527 -14.99 24.65 -0.01
C PRO A 527 -15.52 25.33 -1.28
N LYS A 528 -14.73 25.32 -2.37
CA LYS A 528 -15.14 25.85 -3.68
C LYS A 528 -16.32 25.06 -4.24
N LEU A 529 -16.20 23.73 -4.27
CA LEU A 529 -17.28 22.83 -4.71
C LEU A 529 -18.57 23.07 -3.90
N ARG A 530 -18.44 23.17 -2.57
CA ARG A 530 -19.58 23.33 -1.66
C ARG A 530 -20.19 24.72 -1.63
N SER A 531 -19.59 25.70 -2.30
CA SER A 531 -20.16 27.06 -2.43
C SER A 531 -21.49 27.09 -3.19
N VAL A 532 -21.83 26.02 -3.92
CA VAL A 532 -23.10 25.88 -4.65
C VAL A 532 -24.30 25.52 -3.75
N LEU A 533 -24.05 25.13 -2.49
CA LEU A 533 -25.10 24.83 -1.51
C LEU A 533 -25.81 26.12 -1.06
N LYS A 534 -27.15 26.12 -1.04
CA LYS A 534 -27.93 27.28 -0.54
C LYS A 534 -27.93 27.38 0.99
N SER A 535 -27.64 26.27 1.67
CA SER A 535 -27.53 26.20 3.13
C SER A 535 -26.42 25.23 3.55
N PRO A 536 -25.70 25.47 4.66
CA PRO A 536 -24.71 24.53 5.15
C PRO A 536 -25.30 23.14 5.40
N LYS A 537 -24.67 22.11 4.83
CA LYS A 537 -24.97 20.69 5.09
C LYS A 537 -23.80 20.05 5.84
N PRO A 538 -24.03 19.16 6.83
CA PRO A 538 -22.96 18.35 7.39
C PRO A 538 -22.10 17.67 6.32
N LEU A 539 -20.79 17.60 6.58
CA LEU A 539 -19.81 16.90 5.77
C LEU A 539 -19.31 15.69 6.55
N TYR A 540 -19.30 14.53 5.92
CA TYR A 540 -18.77 13.29 6.49
C TYR A 540 -17.78 12.67 5.50
N PHE A 541 -16.53 12.54 5.92
CA PHE A 541 -15.54 11.72 5.21
C PHE A 541 -15.82 10.26 5.51
N ASN A 542 -16.85 9.71 4.86
CA ASN A 542 -17.40 8.40 5.16
C ASN A 542 -16.60 7.24 4.55
N GLU A 543 -15.54 7.54 3.80
CA GLU A 543 -14.49 6.58 3.44
C GLU A 543 -13.19 7.32 3.07
N THR A 544 -12.06 6.95 3.66
CA THR A 544 -10.73 7.46 3.27
C THR A 544 -9.65 6.65 3.96
N ALA A 545 -8.54 6.47 3.26
CA ALA A 545 -7.38 5.79 3.83
C ALA A 545 -6.10 6.04 3.04
N MET A 546 -5.07 5.28 3.41
CA MET A 546 -3.88 5.04 2.62
C MET A 546 -3.44 3.58 2.84
N TYR A 547 -3.04 2.90 1.78
CA TYR A 547 -2.50 1.54 1.84
C TYR A 547 -1.05 1.55 2.32
N SER A 548 -0.59 0.47 2.95
CA SER A 548 0.77 0.38 3.50
C SER A 548 1.86 0.02 2.47
N CYS A 549 1.51 -0.41 1.25
CA CYS A 549 2.48 -0.90 0.25
C CYS A 549 3.67 0.04 0.00
N THR A 550 3.41 1.34 -0.12
CA THR A 550 4.44 2.33 -0.52
C THR A 550 5.00 3.16 0.63
N ILE A 551 4.31 3.20 1.78
CA ILE A 551 4.66 4.07 2.91
C ILE A 551 4.89 3.31 4.23
N GLY A 552 4.70 1.99 4.21
CA GLY A 552 4.75 1.13 5.39
C GLY A 552 3.61 1.39 6.38
N GLU A 553 3.51 0.52 7.38
CA GLU A 553 2.45 0.63 8.41
C GLU A 553 2.60 1.87 9.30
N LYS A 554 3.83 2.34 9.55
CA LYS A 554 4.08 3.57 10.31
C LYS A 554 3.50 4.80 9.58
N GLY A 555 3.81 4.94 8.29
CA GLY A 555 3.25 6.02 7.47
C GLY A 555 1.73 5.94 7.37
N GLN A 556 1.18 4.72 7.29
CA GLN A 556 -0.27 4.51 7.32
C GLN A 556 -0.92 5.04 8.60
N ALA A 557 -0.33 4.74 9.77
CA ALA A 557 -0.78 5.22 11.07
C ALA A 557 -0.70 6.76 11.20
N GLU A 558 0.38 7.36 10.69
CA GLU A 558 0.53 8.82 10.67
C GLU A 558 -0.50 9.49 9.76
N ILE A 559 -0.79 8.92 8.59
CA ILE A 559 -1.82 9.48 7.69
C ILE A 559 -3.20 9.44 8.32
N LEU A 560 -3.56 8.36 9.03
CA LEU A 560 -4.81 8.32 9.80
C LEU A 560 -4.88 9.50 10.77
N TYR A 561 -3.85 9.69 11.59
CA TYR A 561 -3.77 10.79 12.55
C TYR A 561 -3.95 12.16 11.85
N LYS A 562 -3.17 12.42 10.81
CA LYS A 562 -3.16 13.71 10.12
C LYS A 562 -4.51 14.01 9.44
N LYS A 563 -5.04 13.05 8.68
CA LYS A 563 -6.31 13.24 7.95
C LYS A 563 -7.50 13.38 8.89
N LEU A 564 -7.62 12.51 9.90
CA LEU A 564 -8.73 12.56 10.85
C LEU A 564 -8.75 13.91 11.57
N LEU A 565 -7.61 14.35 12.11
CA LEU A 565 -7.53 15.61 12.84
C LEU A 565 -7.82 16.82 11.95
N LEU A 566 -7.35 16.82 10.69
CA LEU A 566 -7.67 17.88 9.73
C LEU A 566 -9.19 17.97 9.52
N THR A 567 -9.86 16.86 9.22
CA THR A 567 -11.31 16.87 8.98
C THR A 567 -12.10 17.29 10.22
N PHE A 568 -11.68 16.84 11.40
CA PHE A 568 -12.29 17.25 12.67
C PHE A 568 -12.12 18.77 12.89
N ALA A 569 -10.92 19.31 12.66
CA ALA A 569 -10.64 20.74 12.75
C ALA A 569 -11.37 21.60 11.70
N ARG A 570 -11.82 21.01 10.59
CA ARG A 570 -12.61 21.69 9.54
C ARG A 570 -14.12 21.48 9.66
N GLY A 571 -14.57 20.90 10.77
CA GLY A 571 -16.00 20.79 11.09
C GLY A 571 -16.72 19.64 10.38
N ALA A 572 -16.00 18.63 9.88
CA ALA A 572 -16.64 17.37 9.52
C ALA A 572 -17.28 16.73 10.75
N ILE A 573 -18.41 16.05 10.56
CA ILE A 573 -19.09 15.35 11.67
C ILE A 573 -18.44 14.00 11.98
N GLY A 574 -17.62 13.46 11.08
CA GLY A 574 -17.01 12.14 11.21
C GLY A 574 -15.93 11.86 10.18
N TYR A 575 -15.20 10.77 10.45
CA TYR A 575 -14.16 10.21 9.58
C TYR A 575 -14.23 8.68 9.66
N THR A 576 -14.29 8.03 8.50
CA THR A 576 -14.29 6.57 8.37
C THR A 576 -13.01 6.08 7.71
N TRP A 577 -12.26 5.23 8.41
CA TRP A 577 -11.08 4.58 7.85
C TRP A 577 -11.47 3.40 6.94
N TYR A 578 -10.90 3.34 5.73
CA TYR A 578 -10.98 2.18 4.83
C TYR A 578 -9.70 1.33 4.91
N ASP A 579 -9.74 0.10 5.39
CA ASP A 579 -10.86 -0.59 6.02
C ASP A 579 -10.34 -1.35 7.25
N LEU A 580 -11.17 -2.15 7.89
CA LEU A 580 -10.77 -2.88 9.09
C LEU A 580 -9.73 -3.95 8.78
N ARG A 581 -9.87 -4.71 7.70
CA ARG A 581 -9.13 -5.96 7.48
C ARG A 581 -8.76 -6.11 6.02
N ASN A 582 -7.46 -6.30 5.75
CA ASN A 582 -6.93 -6.49 4.40
C ASN A 582 -7.78 -7.51 3.61
N ASP A 583 -8.15 -7.14 2.38
CA ASP A 583 -9.00 -7.99 1.54
C ASP A 583 -8.29 -9.23 0.99
N GLY A 584 -6.96 -9.20 0.95
CA GLY A 584 -6.10 -10.30 0.52
C GLY A 584 -4.70 -10.23 1.15
N THR A 585 -3.76 -10.98 0.58
CA THR A 585 -2.40 -11.14 1.11
C THR A 585 -1.29 -10.63 0.17
N ASP A 586 -1.64 -10.22 -1.05
CA ASP A 586 -0.65 -9.65 -1.99
C ASP A 586 -0.13 -8.32 -1.43
N LEU A 587 1.17 -8.23 -1.18
CA LEU A 587 1.80 -7.06 -0.56
C LEU A 587 1.92 -5.85 -1.50
N HIS A 588 1.65 -6.05 -2.80
CA HIS A 588 1.75 -5.02 -3.83
C HIS A 588 0.41 -4.52 -4.35
N GLU A 589 -0.67 -5.27 -4.11
CA GLU A 589 -2.03 -4.85 -4.42
C GLU A 589 -2.53 -3.87 -3.35
N PRO A 590 -2.81 -2.60 -3.69
CA PRO A 590 -3.34 -1.62 -2.74
C PRO A 590 -4.55 -2.10 -1.94
N GLU A 591 -5.53 -2.74 -2.60
CA GLU A 591 -6.75 -3.24 -1.93
C GLU A 591 -6.45 -4.28 -0.86
N HIS A 592 -5.37 -5.04 -1.00
CA HIS A 592 -4.93 -6.02 0.00
C HIS A 592 -4.15 -5.40 1.16
N ASN A 593 -4.00 -4.06 1.24
CA ASN A 593 -3.11 -3.40 2.19
C ASN A 593 -3.69 -2.13 2.86
N PHE A 594 -4.97 -1.83 2.63
CA PHE A 594 -5.68 -0.75 3.33
C PHE A 594 -6.03 -1.08 4.79
N GLY A 595 -6.24 -2.36 5.07
CA GLY A 595 -6.70 -2.88 6.36
C GLY A 595 -5.92 -2.40 7.57
N MET A 596 -6.60 -2.26 8.69
CA MET A 596 -6.00 -2.08 10.02
C MET A 596 -5.47 -3.38 10.60
N LEU A 597 -6.02 -4.50 10.15
CA LEU A 597 -5.59 -5.86 10.42
C LEU A 597 -5.19 -6.53 9.11
N THR A 598 -4.25 -7.48 9.16
CA THR A 598 -4.01 -8.41 8.06
C THR A 598 -5.22 -9.32 7.84
N GLN A 599 -5.27 -10.04 6.72
CA GLN A 599 -6.39 -10.93 6.39
C GLN A 599 -6.62 -12.00 7.48
N ASP A 600 -5.57 -12.41 8.17
CA ASP A 600 -5.53 -13.39 9.27
C ASP A 600 -5.56 -12.74 10.68
N PHE A 601 -6.03 -11.49 10.80
CA PHE A 601 -6.26 -10.78 12.07
C PHE A 601 -4.98 -10.47 12.88
N HIS A 602 -3.85 -10.23 12.22
CA HIS A 602 -2.68 -9.62 12.86
C HIS A 602 -2.80 -8.09 12.82
N PRO A 603 -2.61 -7.39 13.95
CA PRO A 603 -2.78 -5.95 14.03
C PRO A 603 -1.64 -5.18 13.36
N LYS A 604 -2.00 -4.19 12.54
CA LYS A 604 -1.06 -3.23 11.96
C LYS A 604 -1.00 -1.97 12.82
N ALA A 605 0.03 -1.14 12.63
CA ALA A 605 0.24 0.06 13.45
C ALA A 605 -0.97 1.03 13.44
N VAL A 606 -1.68 1.12 12.32
CA VAL A 606 -2.86 1.98 12.18
C VAL A 606 -4.02 1.57 13.11
N TYR A 607 -4.16 0.28 13.45
CA TYR A 607 -5.17 -0.19 14.41
C TYR A 607 -4.95 0.39 15.81
N VAL A 608 -3.69 0.32 16.28
CA VAL A 608 -3.30 0.89 17.58
C VAL A 608 -3.41 2.41 17.57
N ALA A 609 -3.03 3.07 16.46
CA ALA A 609 -3.16 4.52 16.32
C ALA A 609 -4.62 4.99 16.37
N PHE A 610 -5.54 4.29 15.74
CA PHE A 610 -6.98 4.58 15.83
C PHE A 610 -7.48 4.43 17.27
N ASN A 611 -7.09 3.36 17.96
CA ASN A 611 -7.42 3.16 19.37
C ASN A 611 -6.92 4.31 20.27
N THR A 612 -5.72 4.82 20.01
CA THR A 612 -5.19 5.96 20.76
C THR A 612 -5.98 7.24 20.47
N LEU A 613 -6.30 7.48 19.19
CA LEU A 613 -7.12 8.64 18.76
C LEU A 613 -8.49 8.63 19.43
N THR A 614 -9.21 7.51 19.38
CA THR A 614 -10.52 7.36 20.04
C THR A 614 -10.39 7.51 21.54
N GLY A 615 -9.42 6.85 22.18
CA GLY A 615 -9.18 6.93 23.62
C GLY A 615 -8.90 8.34 24.15
N LEU A 616 -8.31 9.22 23.34
CA LEU A 616 -8.00 10.60 23.71
C LEU A 616 -9.06 11.62 23.28
N LEU A 617 -9.79 11.36 22.18
CA LEU A 617 -10.60 12.37 21.49
C LEU A 617 -12.10 12.08 21.43
N LEU A 618 -12.58 10.89 21.82
CA LEU A 618 -13.99 10.50 21.68
C LEU A 618 -14.97 11.49 22.32
N ASP A 619 -14.67 11.99 23.52
CA ASP A 619 -15.50 12.95 24.26
C ASP A 619 -15.12 14.41 23.99
N LYS A 620 -14.22 14.68 23.05
CA LYS A 620 -13.69 16.01 22.76
C LYS A 620 -14.43 16.71 21.62
N LYS A 621 -14.32 18.04 21.61
CA LYS A 621 -14.66 18.92 20.48
C LYS A 621 -13.42 19.72 20.09
N PHE A 622 -13.31 20.04 18.81
CA PHE A 622 -12.32 20.99 18.31
C PHE A 622 -12.52 22.37 18.93
N VAL A 623 -11.41 23.02 19.30
CA VAL A 623 -11.39 24.36 19.90
C VAL A 623 -10.81 25.37 18.92
N LYS A 624 -9.55 25.18 18.50
CA LYS A 624 -8.86 26.05 17.55
C LYS A 624 -7.64 25.36 16.94
N GLN A 625 -7.16 25.92 15.83
CA GLN A 625 -5.82 25.65 15.29
C GLN A 625 -4.92 26.82 15.69
N SER A 626 -3.75 26.52 16.26
CA SER A 626 -2.73 27.53 16.57
C SER A 626 -1.77 27.64 15.39
N ASP A 627 -1.43 28.88 15.00
CA ASP A 627 -0.55 29.14 13.86
C ASP A 627 0.92 29.05 14.28
N PHE A 628 1.62 28.08 13.71
CA PHE A 628 3.07 27.91 13.88
C PHE A 628 3.80 28.05 12.54
N GLY A 629 3.17 28.61 11.52
CA GLY A 629 3.69 28.69 10.16
C GLY A 629 3.24 27.55 9.26
N ALA A 630 3.48 27.71 7.96
CA ALA A 630 3.10 26.74 6.93
C ALA A 630 3.66 25.34 7.24
N ASP A 631 2.88 24.31 6.89
CA ASP A 631 3.25 22.89 7.07
C ASP A 631 3.57 22.51 8.52
N THR A 632 3.04 23.25 9.50
CA THR A 632 3.00 22.86 10.92
C THR A 632 1.56 22.93 11.40
N TYR A 633 1.06 21.83 11.92
CA TYR A 633 -0.34 21.69 12.30
C TYR A 633 -0.42 21.49 13.81
N VAL A 634 -1.13 22.38 14.50
CA VAL A 634 -1.37 22.30 15.94
C VAL A 634 -2.85 22.53 16.21
N PHE A 635 -3.56 21.50 16.66
CA PHE A 635 -4.99 21.56 16.94
C PHE A 635 -5.27 21.32 18.42
N GLU A 636 -6.19 22.11 18.98
CA GLU A 636 -6.60 22.02 20.37
C GLU A 636 -8.01 21.43 20.46
N PHE A 637 -8.18 20.50 21.40
CA PHE A 637 -9.43 19.79 21.66
C PHE A 637 -9.77 19.83 23.15
N SER A 638 -11.06 19.90 23.49
CA SER A 638 -11.55 19.95 24.87
C SER A 638 -12.80 19.13 25.09
N GLY A 639 -12.98 18.59 26.29
CA GLY A 639 -14.14 17.80 26.66
C GLY A 639 -14.11 17.42 28.15
N PRO A 640 -15.06 16.60 28.61
CA PRO A 640 -15.20 16.26 30.03
C PRO A 640 -13.95 15.65 30.68
N SER A 641 -13.17 14.85 29.94
CA SER A 641 -11.92 14.26 30.46
C SER A 641 -10.67 15.15 30.32
N GLY A 642 -10.82 16.43 29.95
CA GLY A 642 -9.73 17.41 29.92
C GLY A 642 -9.42 17.96 28.53
N TYR A 643 -8.16 18.34 28.32
CA TYR A 643 -7.70 18.98 27.09
C TYR A 643 -6.62 18.15 26.39
N VAL A 644 -6.67 18.14 25.07
CA VAL A 644 -5.69 17.47 24.22
C VAL A 644 -5.25 18.45 23.14
N VAL A 645 -3.93 18.62 22.99
CA VAL A 645 -3.35 19.33 21.86
C VAL A 645 -2.66 18.30 20.97
N THR A 646 -2.86 18.38 19.66
CA THR A 646 -2.25 17.49 18.67
C THR A 646 -1.33 18.31 17.78
N GLY A 647 -0.17 17.78 17.41
CA GLY A 647 0.87 18.56 16.77
C GLY A 647 1.77 17.73 15.87
N TRP A 648 2.19 18.30 14.73
CA TRP A 648 3.31 17.80 13.94
C TRP A 648 3.85 18.86 12.96
N VAL A 649 5.09 18.66 12.52
CA VAL A 649 5.74 19.32 11.39
C VAL A 649 5.65 18.40 10.18
N GLU A 650 5.04 18.83 9.08
CA GLU A 650 4.71 17.95 7.95
C GLU A 650 5.92 17.58 7.09
N LYS A 651 6.90 18.47 6.95
CA LYS A 651 8.04 18.29 6.04
C LYS A 651 9.33 18.04 6.82
N GLU A 652 10.09 17.02 6.41
CA GLU A 652 11.41 16.72 6.99
C GLU A 652 12.44 17.85 6.82
N SER A 653 12.22 18.75 5.86
CA SER A 653 13.05 19.93 5.63
C SER A 653 12.76 21.09 6.58
N LEU A 654 11.72 20.99 7.40
CA LEU A 654 11.33 22.02 8.36
C LEU A 654 11.84 21.71 9.76
N ALA A 655 12.32 22.75 10.44
CA ALA A 655 12.81 22.62 11.80
C ALA A 655 11.68 22.35 12.80
N GLU A 656 12.02 21.56 13.83
CA GLU A 656 11.15 21.32 14.97
C GLU A 656 11.02 22.59 15.83
N LYS A 657 9.95 22.68 16.60
CA LYS A 657 9.58 23.88 17.38
C LYS A 657 9.33 23.51 18.83
N LEU A 658 9.62 24.41 19.75
CA LEU A 658 9.27 24.24 21.16
C LEU A 658 8.19 25.25 21.55
N ALA A 659 6.97 24.78 21.80
CA ALA A 659 5.84 25.61 22.19
C ALA A 659 5.65 25.66 23.71
N ALA A 660 5.20 26.79 24.23
CA ALA A 660 4.75 26.93 25.61
C ALA A 660 3.22 26.98 25.71
N PHE A 661 2.67 26.28 26.70
CA PHE A 661 1.25 26.33 27.05
C PHE A 661 1.07 26.69 28.52
N LYS A 662 0.26 27.72 28.85
CA LYS A 662 -0.24 27.92 30.22
C LYS A 662 -1.33 26.90 30.49
N VAL A 663 -1.17 26.14 31.56
CA VAL A 663 -2.07 25.04 31.96
C VAL A 663 -2.56 25.18 33.41
N GLY A 664 -2.01 26.12 34.17
CA GLY A 664 -2.29 26.30 35.59
C GLY A 664 -1.38 25.44 36.48
N LYS A 665 -1.11 25.91 37.70
CA LYS A 665 -0.06 25.36 38.59
C LYS A 665 -0.30 23.92 39.04
N ASN A 666 -1.56 23.47 39.06
CA ASN A 666 -1.94 22.13 39.52
C ASN A 666 -2.15 21.13 38.36
N ALA A 667 -1.94 21.56 37.12
CA ALA A 667 -2.11 20.70 35.97
C ALA A 667 -1.06 19.58 35.95
N LYS A 668 -1.45 18.43 35.41
CA LYS A 668 -0.53 17.39 34.96
C LYS A 668 -0.51 17.40 33.44
N ALA A 669 0.68 17.34 32.86
CA ALA A 669 0.87 17.30 31.42
C ALA A 669 1.69 16.08 31.03
N ALA A 670 1.40 15.51 29.88
CA ALA A 670 2.17 14.42 29.30
C ALA A 670 2.14 14.47 27.78
N THR A 671 3.18 13.97 27.14
CA THR A 671 3.15 13.67 25.70
C THR A 671 2.77 12.21 25.51
N VAL A 672 1.88 11.94 24.55
CA VAL A 672 1.45 10.59 24.17
C VAL A 672 1.83 10.35 22.71
N ASP A 673 2.42 9.20 22.40
CA ASP A 673 2.71 8.79 21.02
C ASP A 673 1.49 8.11 20.35
N LEU A 674 1.58 7.78 19.06
CA LEU A 674 0.50 7.09 18.34
C LEU A 674 0.14 5.73 18.93
N MET A 675 1.06 5.06 19.61
CA MET A 675 0.85 3.73 20.20
C MET A 675 0.25 3.80 21.61
N GLY A 676 -0.02 5.00 22.13
CA GLY A 676 -0.60 5.24 23.45
C GLY A 676 0.44 5.23 24.58
N ASN A 677 1.73 5.31 24.29
CA ASN A 677 2.77 5.45 25.32
C ASN A 677 2.80 6.87 25.84
N GLU A 678 2.67 7.03 27.16
CA GLU A 678 2.63 8.33 27.83
C GLU A 678 3.99 8.64 28.50
N THR A 679 4.50 9.85 28.26
CA THR A 679 5.69 10.40 28.95
C THR A 679 5.30 11.69 29.65
N GLU A 680 5.48 11.75 30.97
CA GLU A 680 5.16 12.95 31.74
C GLU A 680 6.02 14.14 31.30
N LEU A 681 5.39 15.32 31.25
CA LEU A 681 6.05 16.59 30.97
C LEU A 681 5.98 17.49 32.21
N PRO A 682 7.11 18.12 32.61
CA PRO A 682 7.13 18.93 33.81
C PRO A 682 6.36 20.25 33.60
N VAL A 683 5.39 20.49 34.49
CA VAL A 683 4.71 21.78 34.62
C VAL A 683 5.49 22.64 35.61
N TYR A 684 5.96 23.80 35.16
CA TYR A 684 6.72 24.76 35.98
C TYR A 684 6.02 26.11 35.97
N GLN A 685 5.69 26.62 37.16
CA GLN A 685 4.92 27.87 37.34
C GLN A 685 3.60 27.93 36.54
N GLY A 686 2.97 26.78 36.29
CA GLY A 686 1.73 26.67 35.53
C GLY A 686 1.92 26.69 34.00
N THR A 687 3.14 26.54 33.52
CA THR A 687 3.49 26.42 32.10
C THR A 687 4.06 25.03 31.81
N VAL A 688 3.77 24.48 30.65
CA VAL A 688 4.44 23.28 30.10
C VAL A 688 5.07 23.62 28.76
N LEU A 689 6.26 23.09 28.50
CA LEU A 689 6.89 23.14 27.18
C LEU A 689 6.64 21.82 26.45
N TRP A 690 6.25 21.92 25.18
CA TRP A 690 5.97 20.77 24.35
C TRP A 690 6.62 20.91 22.97
N PRO A 691 7.49 19.96 22.58
CA PRO A 691 8.10 19.99 21.26
C PRO A 691 7.09 19.55 20.19
N ILE A 692 6.97 20.36 19.14
CA ILE A 692 6.25 20.05 17.91
C ILE A 692 7.29 19.51 16.92
N THR A 693 7.26 18.20 16.71
CA THR A 693 8.26 17.46 15.93
C THR A 693 7.66 16.93 14.62
N SER A 694 8.46 16.26 13.80
CA SER A 694 7.93 15.54 12.62
C SER A 694 7.10 14.32 13.00
N GLU A 695 7.22 13.83 14.23
CA GLU A 695 6.43 12.70 14.74
C GLU A 695 5.06 13.18 15.21
N CYS A 696 4.02 12.44 14.86
CA CYS A 696 2.65 12.72 15.31
C CYS A 696 2.50 12.40 16.81
N ARG A 697 2.24 13.42 17.63
CA ARG A 697 2.10 13.28 19.09
C ARG A 697 0.97 14.12 19.66
N PHE A 698 0.51 13.72 20.84
CA PHE A 698 -0.49 14.43 21.63
C PHE A 698 0.17 15.05 22.87
N LEU A 699 -0.22 16.27 23.24
CA LEU A 699 -0.06 16.81 24.59
C LEU A 699 -1.39 16.66 25.32
N VAL A 700 -1.40 15.89 26.41
CA VAL A 700 -2.58 15.67 27.24
C VAL A 700 -2.42 16.48 28.52
N VAL A 701 -3.42 17.30 28.84
CA VAL A 701 -3.45 18.16 30.04
C VAL A 701 -4.64 17.78 30.91
N ARG A 702 -4.38 17.47 32.18
CA ARG A 702 -5.37 16.99 33.17
C ARG A 702 -5.35 17.85 34.44
N GLY A 703 -6.52 18.08 35.04
CA GLY A 703 -6.65 18.74 36.35
C GLY A 703 -6.20 20.21 36.41
N GLY A 704 -6.19 20.91 35.27
CA GLY A 704 -5.77 22.30 35.14
C GLY A 704 -6.78 23.16 34.36
N ASP A 705 -6.39 24.41 34.11
CA ASP A 705 -7.14 25.33 33.27
C ASP A 705 -7.04 24.94 31.79
N LYS A 706 -7.84 25.60 30.94
CA LYS A 706 -7.73 25.47 29.49
C LYS A 706 -6.29 25.80 29.06
N PRO A 707 -5.59 24.91 28.32
CA PRO A 707 -4.30 25.21 27.75
C PRO A 707 -4.36 26.46 26.88
N GLU A 708 -3.53 27.45 27.19
CA GLU A 708 -3.34 28.64 26.38
C GLU A 708 -1.96 28.59 25.74
N CYS A 709 -1.91 28.39 24.42
CA CYS A 709 -0.67 28.49 23.66
C CYS A 709 -0.09 29.92 23.74
N ILE A 710 1.08 30.07 24.35
CA ILE A 710 1.81 31.35 24.49
C ILE A 710 2.72 31.60 23.28
N GLY A 711 2.95 30.58 22.45
CA GLY A 711 3.80 30.65 21.25
C GLY A 711 5.10 29.87 21.41
N ASN A 712 6.07 30.15 20.53
CA ASN A 712 7.36 29.47 20.51
C ASN A 712 8.31 30.00 21.59
N VAL A 713 8.87 29.09 22.38
CA VAL A 713 9.97 29.35 23.32
C VAL A 713 11.32 29.24 22.62
N LEU A 714 11.48 28.25 21.75
CA LEU A 714 12.68 28.06 20.94
C LEU A 714 12.24 27.92 19.48
N THR A 715 12.64 28.89 18.65
CA THR A 715 12.37 28.91 17.22
C THR A 715 13.69 28.77 16.47
N LEU A 716 13.75 27.74 15.65
CA LEU A 716 14.85 27.51 14.72
C LEU A 716 14.47 28.04 13.32
N PRO A 717 15.45 28.33 12.44
CA PRO A 717 15.15 28.72 11.06
C PRO A 717 14.34 27.63 10.37
N ASN A 718 13.18 28.01 9.80
CA ASN A 718 12.28 27.07 9.14
C ASN A 718 13.00 26.21 8.09
N THR A 719 13.89 26.81 7.30
CA THR A 719 14.78 26.12 6.37
C THR A 719 16.19 26.68 6.49
N LEU A 720 17.20 25.81 6.50
CA LEU A 720 18.60 26.23 6.44
C LEU A 720 19.28 25.58 5.22
N VAL A 721 19.60 26.37 4.20
CA VAL A 721 20.35 25.92 3.03
C VAL A 721 21.82 26.31 3.22
N ALA A 722 22.74 25.37 3.00
CA ALA A 722 24.16 25.57 3.26
C ALA A 722 25.00 25.14 2.05
N GLU A 723 25.92 26.02 1.64
CA GLU A 723 26.86 25.76 0.54
C GLU A 723 28.19 25.21 1.07
N PRO A 724 28.70 24.08 0.54
CA PRO A 724 29.95 23.48 0.98
C PRO A 724 31.11 24.49 1.11
N GLY A 725 31.74 24.53 2.28
CA GLY A 725 32.88 25.41 2.59
C GLY A 725 32.52 26.85 2.96
N LYS A 726 31.28 27.31 2.76
CA LYS A 726 30.83 28.64 3.17
C LYS A 726 30.12 28.57 4.54
N PRO A 727 30.56 29.33 5.56
CA PRO A 727 29.86 29.38 6.84
C PRO A 727 28.40 29.82 6.67
N VAL A 728 27.49 29.17 7.41
CA VAL A 728 26.08 29.52 7.51
C VAL A 728 25.71 29.73 8.98
N THR A 729 24.93 30.77 9.26
CA THR A 729 24.47 31.09 10.61
C THR A 729 23.20 30.30 10.95
N LEU A 730 23.26 29.43 11.95
CA LEU A 730 22.10 28.85 12.63
C LEU A 730 21.67 29.79 13.76
N ALA A 731 20.65 30.61 13.50
CA ALA A 731 20.10 31.56 14.47
C ALA A 731 18.94 30.95 15.26
N CYS A 732 19.14 30.67 16.54
CA CYS A 732 18.13 30.14 17.45
C CYS A 732 17.48 31.29 18.22
N SER A 733 16.21 31.61 17.92
CA SER A 733 15.47 32.62 18.67
C SER A 733 14.84 31.99 19.90
N VAL A 734 15.14 32.56 21.07
CA VAL A 734 14.59 32.15 22.35
C VAL A 734 13.66 33.24 22.87
N SER A 735 12.43 32.88 23.22
CA SER A 735 11.48 33.77 23.91
C SER A 735 11.19 33.23 25.31
N ASN A 736 11.33 34.06 26.33
CA ASN A 736 11.13 33.65 27.72
C ASN A 736 9.62 33.70 28.07
N PRO A 737 8.97 32.55 28.35
CA PRO A 737 7.55 32.52 28.69
C PRO A 737 7.27 32.86 30.17
N LEU A 738 8.30 33.10 30.98
CA LEU A 738 8.20 33.32 32.43
C LEU A 738 8.22 34.82 32.78
N GLU A 739 7.68 35.12 33.96
CA GLU A 739 7.70 36.46 34.57
C GLU A 739 9.04 36.79 35.26
N SER A 740 9.99 35.86 35.25
CA SER A 740 11.35 36.02 35.77
C SER A 740 12.39 35.81 34.68
N PRO A 741 13.60 36.40 34.77
CA PRO A 741 14.69 36.13 33.85
C PRO A 741 15.00 34.63 33.74
N LEU A 742 15.28 34.18 32.52
CA LEU A 742 15.57 32.78 32.19
C LEU A 742 16.99 32.66 31.64
N LYS A 743 17.80 31.81 32.27
CA LYS A 743 19.13 31.47 31.76
C LYS A 743 19.03 30.25 30.85
N VAL A 744 19.63 30.35 29.67
CA VAL A 744 19.55 29.32 28.62
C VAL A 744 20.95 28.86 28.27
N GLN A 745 21.21 27.57 28.41
CA GLN A 745 22.39 26.93 27.84
C GLN A 745 21.97 26.20 26.56
N ALA A 746 22.53 26.58 25.43
CA ALA A 746 22.29 25.95 24.14
C ALA A 746 23.58 25.33 23.61
N ASP A 747 23.49 24.15 22.99
CA ASP A 747 24.63 23.47 22.35
C ASP A 747 24.18 22.80 21.05
N ILE A 748 25.05 22.80 20.05
CA ILE A 748 24.79 22.18 18.75
C ILE A 748 25.56 20.87 18.58
N ARG A 749 24.83 19.80 18.26
CA ARG A 749 25.40 18.50 17.88
C ARG A 749 25.29 18.33 16.38
N LEU A 750 26.44 18.26 15.71
CA LEU A 750 26.53 18.24 14.26
C LEU A 750 26.93 16.85 13.75
N PRO A 751 26.36 16.38 12.63
CA PRO A 751 26.83 15.20 11.93
C PRO A 751 28.20 15.47 11.28
N ASP A 752 28.95 14.42 10.93
CA ASP A 752 30.34 14.52 10.41
C ASP A 752 30.51 15.46 9.20
N CYS A 753 29.46 15.63 8.41
CA CYS A 753 29.46 16.51 7.25
C CYS A 753 29.27 18.00 7.59
N LEU A 754 29.06 18.38 8.86
CA LEU A 754 28.91 19.74 9.34
C LEU A 754 29.93 20.00 10.46
N LYS A 755 30.56 21.17 10.47
CA LYS A 755 31.51 21.56 11.53
C LYS A 755 31.13 22.89 12.14
N ALA A 756 31.21 23.02 13.46
CA ALA A 756 31.09 24.32 14.09
C ALA A 756 32.36 25.13 13.78
N LYS A 757 32.20 26.40 13.38
CA LYS A 757 33.32 27.32 13.15
C LYS A 757 33.91 27.81 14.48
N ASP A 758 33.02 28.07 15.43
CA ASP A 758 33.32 28.57 16.78
C ASP A 758 32.87 27.54 17.84
N GLU A 759 32.88 27.90 19.13
CA GLU A 759 32.42 26.96 20.18
C GLU A 759 30.97 26.53 19.92
N SER A 760 30.66 25.25 20.16
CA SER A 760 29.31 24.70 19.94
C SER A 760 28.32 25.07 21.04
N LYS A 761 28.82 25.44 22.23
CA LYS A 761 28.02 25.77 23.40
C LYS A 761 27.93 27.28 23.61
N ARG A 762 26.75 27.77 23.99
CA ARG A 762 26.45 29.17 24.32
C ARG A 762 25.62 29.22 25.60
N THR A 763 25.78 30.30 26.36
CA THR A 763 24.98 30.56 27.56
C THR A 763 24.51 31.99 27.55
N GLU A 764 23.21 32.19 27.65
CA GLU A 764 22.60 33.52 27.57
C GLU A 764 21.55 33.72 28.66
N SER A 765 21.33 34.97 29.05
CA SER A 765 20.21 35.37 29.90
C SER A 765 19.18 36.09 29.05
N VAL A 766 17.91 35.69 29.19
CA VAL A 766 16.75 36.31 28.54
C VAL A 766 15.88 36.93 29.62
N ASP A 767 15.60 38.22 29.51
CA ASP A 767 14.77 38.93 30.49
C ASP A 767 13.35 38.36 30.55
N ALA A 768 12.62 38.67 31.63
CA ALA A 768 11.22 38.28 31.79
C ALA A 768 10.39 38.77 30.59
N ALA A 769 9.60 37.89 29.98
CA ALA A 769 8.85 38.16 28.74
C ALA A 769 9.70 38.71 27.57
N GLY A 770 11.03 38.61 27.64
CA GLY A 770 11.96 39.07 26.60
C GLY A 770 12.28 37.99 25.58
N SER A 771 13.02 38.36 24.54
CA SER A 771 13.56 37.43 23.55
C SER A 771 15.03 37.70 23.25
N LYS A 772 15.76 36.67 22.82
CA LYS A 772 17.17 36.75 22.45
C LYS A 772 17.49 35.77 21.32
N VAL A 773 18.43 36.13 20.46
CA VAL A 773 18.94 35.23 19.41
C VAL A 773 20.29 34.67 19.83
N ILE A 774 20.41 33.35 19.80
CA ILE A 774 21.66 32.60 20.01
C ILE A 774 22.10 32.04 18.67
N SER A 775 23.22 32.52 18.14
CA SER A 775 23.70 32.13 16.81
C SER A 775 24.90 31.19 16.88
N PHE A 776 24.90 30.20 15.98
CA PHE A 776 26.02 29.28 15.75
C PHE A 776 26.47 29.36 14.30
N GLU A 777 27.78 29.45 14.08
CA GLU A 777 28.37 29.41 12.74
C GLU A 777 28.71 27.96 12.37
N ILE A 778 28.09 27.44 11.31
CA ILE A 778 28.27 26.07 10.83
C ILE A 778 28.94 26.11 9.46
N VAL A 779 30.00 25.34 9.27
CA VAL A 779 30.68 25.13 8.00
C VAL A 779 30.29 23.76 7.44
N PRO A 780 29.50 23.68 6.36
CA PRO A 780 29.15 22.43 5.72
C PRO A 780 30.33 21.87 4.89
N GLY A 781 30.48 20.56 4.91
CA GLY A 781 31.37 19.82 4.02
C GLY A 781 30.73 19.57 2.65
N ARG A 782 31.50 18.95 1.75
CA ARG A 782 30.96 18.45 0.47
C ARG A 782 30.21 17.14 0.71
N ARG A 783 29.04 16.99 0.09
CA ARG A 783 28.30 15.73 0.08
C ARG A 783 28.93 14.79 -0.96
N PRO A 784 29.25 13.53 -0.60
CA PRO A 784 29.67 12.52 -1.58
C PRO A 784 28.63 12.31 -2.68
N ALA A 785 29.07 11.96 -3.89
CA ALA A 785 28.17 11.77 -5.04
C ALA A 785 27.14 10.63 -4.81
N ASP A 786 27.52 9.61 -4.05
CA ASP A 786 26.72 8.45 -3.70
C ASP A 786 25.84 8.63 -2.45
N ALA A 787 26.11 9.65 -1.62
CA ALA A 787 25.31 9.93 -0.42
C ALA A 787 23.88 10.38 -0.78
N PRO A 788 22.84 9.96 -0.03
CA PRO A 788 21.45 10.29 -0.31
C PRO A 788 21.27 11.78 -0.60
N GLN A 789 20.66 12.12 -1.74
CA GLN A 789 20.50 13.52 -2.17
C GLN A 789 19.10 14.02 -1.80
N GLY A 790 18.94 15.33 -1.69
CA GLY A 790 17.62 15.93 -1.46
C GLY A 790 17.06 15.74 -0.04
N LYS A 791 17.68 14.90 0.79
CA LYS A 791 17.43 14.81 2.23
C LYS A 791 18.30 15.80 3.01
N PRO A 792 17.72 16.50 4.00
CA PRO A 792 18.50 17.34 4.89
C PRO A 792 19.43 16.48 5.77
N VAL A 793 20.56 17.05 6.15
CA VAL A 793 21.34 16.54 7.28
C VAL A 793 20.83 17.22 8.54
N ILE A 794 20.83 16.52 9.67
CA ILE A 794 20.21 17.04 10.89
C ILE A 794 21.28 17.62 11.80
N ALA A 795 21.27 18.94 11.97
CA ALA A 795 21.95 19.57 13.09
C ALA A 795 20.99 19.54 14.29
N ASN A 796 21.44 19.05 15.43
CA ASN A 796 20.59 19.03 16.62
C ASN A 796 20.93 20.21 17.54
N VAL A 797 19.90 20.92 18.00
CA VAL A 797 20.03 22.03 18.95
C VAL A 797 19.51 21.57 20.30
N THR A 798 20.41 21.39 21.25
CA THR A 798 20.07 21.06 22.64
C THR A 798 19.87 22.34 23.44
N TYR A 799 18.95 22.30 24.41
CA TYR A 799 18.66 23.41 25.31
C TYR A 799 18.51 22.93 26.75
N ASP A 800 18.99 23.74 27.69
CA ASP A 800 18.77 23.64 29.14
C ASP A 800 18.36 25.02 29.65
N PHE A 801 17.13 25.12 30.14
CA PHE A 801 16.59 26.33 30.76
C PHE A 801 16.90 26.28 32.26
N SER A 802 18.11 26.72 32.61
CA SER A 802 18.71 26.55 33.93
C SER A 802 17.84 27.19 35.02
N GLY A 803 17.60 26.43 36.10
CA GLY A 803 16.68 26.81 37.18
C GLY A 803 15.24 26.34 36.97
N THR A 804 14.95 25.71 35.84
CA THR A 804 13.68 25.03 35.54
C THR A 804 13.93 23.53 35.29
N PRO A 805 12.90 22.68 35.25
CA PRO A 805 13.05 21.28 34.84
C PRO A 805 13.17 21.10 33.32
N TRP A 806 13.09 22.18 32.53
CA TRP A 806 13.00 22.10 31.08
C TRP A 806 14.37 21.98 30.42
N LYS A 807 14.57 20.86 29.74
CA LYS A 807 15.72 20.56 28.89
C LYS A 807 15.30 19.64 27.77
N GLY A 808 15.99 19.69 26.64
CA GLY A 808 15.66 18.85 25.51
C GLY A 808 16.52 19.14 24.28
N GLU A 809 16.02 18.70 23.13
CA GLU A 809 16.66 18.83 21.84
C GLU A 809 15.61 19.08 20.77
N LEU A 810 15.96 19.88 19.77
CA LEU A 810 15.18 20.09 18.55
C LEU A 810 16.07 19.78 17.33
N ARG A 811 15.47 19.17 16.32
CA ARG A 811 16.13 18.90 15.03
C ARG A 811 16.05 20.14 14.12
N GLN A 812 17.20 20.59 13.64
CA GLN A 812 17.37 21.54 12.55
C GLN A 812 17.78 20.79 11.28
N PRO A 813 16.87 20.65 10.30
CA PRO A 813 17.23 20.23 8.96
C PRO A 813 18.15 21.26 8.28
N VAL A 814 19.27 20.79 7.74
CA VAL A 814 20.20 21.58 6.93
C VAL A 814 20.26 20.96 5.53
N MET A 815 19.75 21.70 4.55
CA MET A 815 19.79 21.33 3.14
C MET A 815 21.18 21.67 2.60
N LEU A 816 21.95 20.65 2.23
CA LEU A 816 23.26 20.86 1.61
C LEU A 816 23.07 21.11 0.12
N LYS A 817 23.52 22.26 -0.36
CA LYS A 817 23.55 22.58 -1.79
C LYS A 817 24.68 21.83 -2.48
N THR A 818 24.43 21.32 -3.68
CA THR A 818 25.47 20.73 -4.53
C THR A 818 26.02 21.80 -5.47
N VAL A 819 27.25 22.24 -5.24
CA VAL A 819 27.92 23.25 -6.06
C VAL A 819 28.73 22.56 -7.16
N ILE A 820 28.37 22.84 -8.40
CA ILE A 820 28.93 22.25 -9.61
C ILE A 820 29.90 23.28 -10.23
N PRO A 821 31.17 22.93 -10.46
CA PRO A 821 32.09 23.80 -11.20
C PRO A 821 31.55 24.14 -12.61
N ALA A 822 31.90 25.30 -13.18
CA ALA A 822 31.50 25.63 -14.56
C ALA A 822 31.86 24.52 -15.57
N ASP A 823 33.03 23.89 -15.41
CA ASP A 823 33.51 22.77 -16.20
C ASP A 823 33.09 21.40 -15.65
N GLY A 824 32.04 21.34 -14.82
CA GLY A 824 31.56 20.14 -14.11
C GLY A 824 31.36 18.91 -15.01
N ILE A 825 30.99 19.14 -16.28
CA ILE A 825 30.82 18.09 -17.30
C ILE A 825 32.13 17.38 -17.69
N ARG A 826 33.28 18.00 -17.40
CA ARG A 826 34.64 17.50 -17.71
C ARG A 826 35.34 16.93 -16.48
N GLN A 827 34.71 16.98 -15.31
CA GLN A 827 35.26 16.43 -14.09
C GLN A 827 35.28 14.89 -14.16
N ALA A 828 36.32 14.28 -13.60
CA ALA A 828 36.47 12.82 -13.61
C ALA A 828 35.38 12.13 -12.79
N GLU A 829 35.02 12.70 -11.63
CA GLU A 829 33.96 12.17 -10.78
C GLU A 829 32.58 12.76 -11.15
N PRO A 830 31.52 11.95 -11.15
CA PRO A 830 30.16 12.43 -11.34
C PRO A 830 29.70 13.28 -10.17
N VAL A 831 28.74 14.18 -10.45
CA VAL A 831 28.06 14.97 -9.44
C VAL A 831 27.13 14.08 -8.59
N PHE A 832 26.48 13.10 -9.23
CA PHE A 832 25.62 12.13 -8.56
C PHE A 832 25.94 10.71 -9.00
N ARG A 833 25.93 9.77 -8.05
CA ARG A 833 26.11 8.34 -8.29
C ARG A 833 24.98 7.56 -7.62
N MET A 834 24.30 6.73 -8.38
CA MET A 834 23.16 5.93 -7.95
C MET A 834 23.56 4.46 -8.08
N GLN A 835 23.93 3.83 -6.97
CA GLN A 835 24.49 2.47 -6.95
C GLN A 835 24.16 1.71 -5.65
N THR A 836 23.14 2.17 -4.92
CA THR A 836 22.81 1.67 -3.59
C THR A 836 21.32 1.34 -3.52
N GLU A 837 20.98 0.26 -2.83
CA GLU A 837 19.61 -0.26 -2.71
C GLU A 837 18.62 0.81 -2.22
N ASN A 838 19.04 1.68 -1.28
CA ASN A 838 18.20 2.76 -0.73
C ASN A 838 17.80 3.85 -1.74
N ARG A 839 18.26 3.78 -2.99
CA ARG A 839 17.87 4.64 -4.12
C ARG A 839 16.98 3.93 -5.13
N VAL A 840 16.77 2.63 -4.95
CA VAL A 840 15.96 1.82 -5.85
C VAL A 840 14.54 1.77 -5.29
N THR A 841 13.58 2.10 -6.15
CA THR A 841 12.17 1.76 -5.91
C THR A 841 11.86 0.57 -6.78
N ASN A 842 11.65 -0.57 -6.14
CA ASN A 842 11.34 -1.82 -6.81
C ASN A 842 9.86 -2.14 -6.56
N ILE A 843 9.09 -2.25 -7.64
CA ILE A 843 7.65 -2.48 -7.62
C ILE A 843 7.33 -3.91 -7.15
N PHE A 844 8.31 -4.83 -7.22
CA PHE A 844 8.18 -6.24 -6.87
C PHE A 844 8.88 -6.64 -5.56
N ALA A 845 9.58 -5.73 -4.86
CA ALA A 845 10.48 -6.03 -3.73
C ALA A 845 9.87 -6.79 -2.53
N ASN A 846 8.54 -6.80 -2.41
CA ASN A 846 7.82 -7.53 -1.35
C ASN A 846 7.26 -8.89 -1.82
N ASP A 847 7.55 -9.34 -3.04
CA ASP A 847 7.04 -10.60 -3.58
C ASP A 847 8.18 -11.55 -3.95
N PRO A 848 8.43 -12.59 -3.13
CA PRO A 848 9.46 -13.59 -3.40
C PRO A 848 9.25 -14.35 -4.73
N SER A 849 8.02 -14.46 -5.24
CA SER A 849 7.74 -15.11 -6.53
C SER A 849 8.25 -14.31 -7.73
N ASN A 850 8.52 -13.03 -7.49
CA ASN A 850 9.08 -12.08 -8.45
C ASN A 850 10.54 -11.72 -8.12
N ALA A 851 11.26 -12.55 -7.33
CA ALA A 851 12.65 -12.31 -6.95
C ALA A 851 13.63 -12.14 -8.13
N ARG A 852 13.26 -12.60 -9.34
CA ARG A 852 14.03 -12.35 -10.57
C ARG A 852 14.07 -10.87 -11.00
N TYR A 853 13.14 -10.07 -10.48
CA TYR A 853 13.03 -8.63 -10.72
C TYR A 853 13.58 -7.82 -9.53
N ALA A 854 14.24 -8.48 -8.57
CA ALA A 854 14.79 -7.82 -7.40
C ALA A 854 16.14 -7.20 -7.75
N TRP A 855 16.39 -5.99 -7.27
CA TRP A 855 17.67 -5.33 -7.53
C TRP A 855 18.82 -6.12 -6.91
N THR A 856 19.71 -6.65 -7.74
CA THR A 856 20.81 -7.53 -7.28
C THR A 856 22.13 -6.82 -7.04
N GLY A 857 22.22 -5.53 -7.40
CA GLY A 857 23.41 -4.71 -7.17
C GLY A 857 23.67 -3.71 -8.30
N PRO A 858 24.79 -2.97 -8.27
CA PRO A 858 25.04 -1.91 -9.26
C PRO A 858 25.17 -2.38 -10.73
N LYS A 859 25.35 -3.68 -10.96
CA LYS A 859 25.41 -4.25 -12.31
C LYS A 859 24.04 -4.52 -12.93
N ASP A 860 23.04 -4.65 -12.08
CA ASP A 860 21.63 -4.79 -12.39
C ASP A 860 21.17 -3.41 -12.89
N LEU A 861 21.03 -2.46 -11.97
CA LEU A 861 20.75 -1.07 -12.30
C LEU A 861 21.64 -0.10 -11.53
N SER A 862 22.37 0.76 -12.22
CA SER A 862 23.05 1.91 -11.62
C SER A 862 23.23 3.07 -12.60
N ALA A 863 23.52 4.26 -12.09
CA ALA A 863 23.80 5.41 -12.93
C ALA A 863 24.74 6.43 -12.33
N ALA A 864 25.51 7.11 -13.19
CA ALA A 864 26.39 8.22 -12.86
C ALA A 864 26.01 9.47 -13.68
N VAL A 865 25.92 10.62 -13.01
CA VAL A 865 25.40 11.86 -13.59
C VAL A 865 26.42 12.99 -13.45
N TRP A 866 26.76 13.62 -14.56
CA TRP A 866 27.55 14.84 -14.65
C TRP A 866 26.68 15.97 -15.18
N LEU A 867 26.92 17.16 -14.65
CA LEU A 867 26.23 18.39 -15.01
C LEU A 867 27.27 19.48 -15.26
N GLY A 868 26.98 20.40 -16.18
CA GLY A 868 27.81 21.57 -16.43
C GLY A 868 27.10 22.59 -17.31
N VAL A 869 27.76 23.71 -17.58
CA VAL A 869 27.24 24.75 -18.48
C VAL A 869 28.27 25.03 -19.57
N GLU A 870 27.87 24.92 -20.83
CA GLU A 870 28.70 25.27 -21.97
C GLU A 870 27.97 26.28 -22.87
N GLY A 871 28.49 27.51 -22.96
CA GLY A 871 27.80 28.61 -23.63
C GLY A 871 26.47 28.97 -22.93
N GLU A 872 25.36 28.92 -23.66
CA GLU A 872 24.00 29.17 -23.16
C GLU A 872 23.18 27.88 -23.00
N ASN A 873 23.86 26.74 -22.81
CA ASN A 873 23.23 25.45 -22.64
C ASN A 873 23.62 24.81 -21.31
N LEU A 874 22.62 24.20 -20.66
CA LEU A 874 22.83 23.22 -19.61
C LEU A 874 23.21 21.88 -20.27
N ILE A 875 24.37 21.34 -19.89
CA ILE A 875 24.86 20.06 -20.41
C ILE A 875 24.75 19.00 -19.33
N THR A 876 24.24 17.83 -19.72
CA THR A 876 24.14 16.67 -18.84
C THR A 876 24.76 15.45 -19.50
N ARG A 877 25.53 14.68 -18.76
CA ARG A 877 25.94 13.33 -19.14
C ARG A 877 25.41 12.34 -18.12
N VAL A 878 24.73 11.31 -18.58
CA VAL A 878 24.26 10.20 -17.74
C VAL A 878 24.78 8.91 -18.32
N GLU A 879 25.48 8.15 -17.50
CA GLU A 879 25.90 6.79 -17.82
C GLU A 879 25.06 5.85 -16.99
N VAL A 880 24.32 4.97 -17.67
CA VAL A 880 23.45 3.96 -17.07
C VAL A 880 24.12 2.60 -17.27
N THR A 881 24.18 1.82 -16.20
CA THR A 881 24.44 0.38 -16.23
C THR A 881 23.12 -0.33 -15.99
N ASP A 882 22.84 -1.30 -16.85
CA ASP A 882 21.56 -1.99 -17.01
C ASP A 882 21.87 -3.37 -17.58
N ASP A 883 21.44 -4.45 -16.91
CA ASP A 883 21.74 -5.82 -17.33
C ASP A 883 20.87 -6.29 -18.52
N ILE A 884 19.65 -5.77 -18.66
CA ILE A 884 18.77 -6.06 -19.81
C ILE A 884 18.13 -4.78 -20.35
N HIS A 885 18.88 -4.09 -21.22
CA HIS A 885 18.33 -2.92 -21.91
C HIS A 885 17.24 -3.29 -22.95
N GLN A 886 15.98 -3.09 -22.61
CA GLN A 886 14.75 -3.27 -23.38
C GLN A 886 13.83 -2.02 -23.38
N GLN A 887 14.02 -1.15 -24.39
CA GLN A 887 13.13 -0.01 -24.62
C GLN A 887 12.18 -0.20 -25.82
N SER A 888 11.00 -0.77 -25.56
CA SER A 888 9.95 -1.01 -26.56
C SER A 888 8.88 0.09 -26.66
N LYS A 889 9.00 1.15 -25.84
CA LYS A 889 8.05 2.27 -25.73
C LYS A 889 8.69 3.58 -26.20
N SER A 890 7.87 4.58 -26.50
CA SER A 890 8.31 5.89 -26.99
C SER A 890 7.31 6.98 -26.60
N GLY A 891 7.71 8.25 -26.72
CA GLY A 891 6.85 9.38 -26.39
C GLY A 891 6.32 9.33 -24.95
N GLU A 892 5.02 9.56 -24.78
CA GLU A 892 4.37 9.63 -23.45
C GLU A 892 4.54 8.33 -22.63
N ASP A 893 4.64 7.17 -23.28
CA ASP A 893 4.72 5.86 -22.64
C ASP A 893 6.16 5.40 -22.36
N MET A 894 7.18 6.18 -22.71
CA MET A 894 8.58 5.73 -22.61
C MET A 894 9.00 5.33 -21.19
N TRP A 895 8.33 5.87 -20.17
CA TRP A 895 8.58 5.57 -18.76
C TRP A 895 8.33 4.11 -18.38
N GLN A 896 7.56 3.37 -19.20
CA GLN A 896 7.27 1.95 -19.00
C GLN A 896 8.41 1.03 -19.46
N GLY A 897 9.44 1.57 -20.13
CA GLY A 897 10.66 0.86 -20.51
C GLY A 897 11.91 1.61 -20.05
N ASP A 898 13.10 1.14 -20.45
CA ASP A 898 14.37 1.72 -19.98
C ASP A 898 14.58 3.13 -20.51
N SER A 899 14.55 4.08 -19.58
CA SER A 899 14.50 5.49 -19.89
C SER A 899 14.99 6.32 -18.71
N ILE A 900 15.44 7.53 -19.00
CA ILE A 900 15.75 8.53 -17.98
C ILE A 900 14.59 9.51 -17.91
N GLN A 901 14.25 9.98 -16.70
CA GLN A 901 13.42 11.18 -16.55
C GLN A 901 14.16 12.25 -15.77
N TYR A 902 14.22 13.47 -16.32
CA TYR A 902 14.71 14.67 -15.66
C TYR A 902 13.59 15.41 -14.95
N GLY A 903 13.95 16.04 -13.82
CA GLY A 903 13.16 17.07 -13.18
C GLY A 903 13.98 18.35 -12.97
N PHE A 904 13.44 19.51 -13.36
CA PHE A 904 14.02 20.82 -13.03
C PHE A 904 13.00 21.77 -12.41
N LYS A 905 13.41 22.62 -11.47
CA LYS A 905 12.58 23.71 -10.97
C LYS A 905 13.43 24.89 -10.50
N ALA A 906 13.25 26.05 -11.12
CA ALA A 906 13.88 27.28 -10.68
C ALA A 906 13.23 27.85 -9.41
N PRO A 907 13.95 28.67 -8.63
CA PRO A 907 13.38 29.44 -7.53
C PRO A 907 12.16 30.26 -7.98
N GLY A 908 11.09 30.25 -7.18
CA GLY A 908 9.85 30.98 -7.47
C GLY A 908 8.97 30.41 -8.59
N GLN A 909 9.43 29.39 -9.31
CA GLN A 909 8.65 28.74 -10.37
C GLN A 909 7.49 27.94 -9.78
N LYS A 910 6.26 28.13 -10.28
CA LYS A 910 5.07 27.46 -9.73
C LYS A 910 5.08 25.94 -9.98
N ALA A 911 5.40 25.53 -11.21
CA ALA A 911 5.46 24.13 -11.64
C ALA A 911 6.87 23.75 -12.08
N GLN A 912 7.20 22.47 -11.92
CA GLN A 912 8.45 21.88 -12.40
C GLN A 912 8.40 21.57 -13.90
N TRP A 913 9.59 21.40 -14.47
CA TRP A 913 9.79 20.69 -15.73
C TRP A 913 9.97 19.19 -15.47
N GLU A 914 9.43 18.34 -16.35
CA GLU A 914 9.72 16.91 -16.40
C GLU A 914 9.83 16.42 -17.84
N PHE A 915 10.95 15.77 -18.16
CA PHE A 915 11.24 15.26 -19.51
C PHE A 915 11.81 13.86 -19.46
N GLY A 916 11.53 13.07 -20.50
CA GLY A 916 12.05 11.74 -20.69
C GLY A 916 13.08 11.69 -21.80
N LEU A 917 14.13 10.91 -21.59
CA LEU A 917 15.09 10.54 -22.61
C LEU A 917 15.15 9.02 -22.74
N ASN A 918 15.21 8.49 -23.95
CA ASN A 918 15.54 7.08 -24.16
C ASN A 918 16.38 6.85 -25.43
N MET A 919 16.91 5.64 -25.55
CA MET A 919 17.47 5.11 -26.80
C MET A 919 16.48 4.08 -27.36
N LYS A 920 15.93 4.33 -28.54
CA LYS A 920 15.04 3.39 -29.23
C LYS A 920 15.79 2.11 -29.61
N GLU A 921 15.06 1.03 -29.90
CA GLU A 921 15.66 -0.26 -30.34
C GLU A 921 16.61 -0.12 -31.54
N ASN A 922 16.35 0.84 -32.44
CA ASN A 922 17.20 1.13 -33.60
C ASN A 922 18.44 1.99 -33.27
N GLY A 923 18.67 2.32 -31.99
CA GLY A 923 19.77 3.14 -31.49
C GLY A 923 19.58 4.65 -31.61
N SER A 924 18.43 5.13 -32.11
CA SER A 924 18.14 6.57 -32.22
C SER A 924 17.60 7.17 -30.91
N PRO A 925 17.84 8.46 -30.63
CA PRO A 925 17.33 9.12 -29.44
C PRO A 925 15.81 9.39 -29.51
N ASP A 926 15.14 9.40 -28.36
CA ASP A 926 13.79 9.94 -28.17
C ASP A 926 13.75 10.92 -27.00
N VAL A 927 12.90 11.94 -27.10
CA VAL A 927 12.69 12.95 -26.06
C VAL A 927 11.20 13.24 -25.93
N PHE A 928 10.70 13.31 -24.71
CA PHE A 928 9.30 13.68 -24.43
C PHE A 928 9.16 14.60 -23.23
N CYS A 929 8.20 15.53 -23.23
CA CYS A 929 7.90 16.42 -22.10
C CYS A 929 6.56 16.04 -21.47
N TRP A 930 6.56 15.58 -20.22
CA TRP A 930 5.32 15.32 -19.47
C TRP A 930 4.82 16.56 -18.74
N PHE A 931 5.73 17.32 -18.13
CA PHE A 931 5.37 18.49 -17.34
C PHE A 931 6.18 19.71 -17.75
N LYS A 932 5.47 20.83 -17.90
CA LYS A 932 6.06 22.14 -18.14
C LYS A 932 5.37 23.24 -17.34
N PRO A 933 6.08 24.32 -17.00
CA PRO A 933 5.51 25.53 -16.46
C PRO A 933 4.48 26.16 -17.41
N GLU A 934 3.44 26.74 -16.83
CA GLU A 934 2.40 27.46 -17.56
C GLU A 934 3.01 28.58 -18.42
N GLY A 935 2.56 28.68 -19.67
CA GLY A 935 3.03 29.70 -20.62
C GLY A 935 4.37 29.39 -21.33
N MET A 936 5.05 28.29 -20.98
CA MET A 936 6.32 27.90 -21.64
C MET A 936 6.09 27.00 -22.87
N ALA A 937 6.94 27.15 -23.87
CA ALA A 937 7.00 26.24 -25.02
C ALA A 937 7.60 24.88 -24.60
N ASP A 938 7.31 23.82 -25.36
CA ASP A 938 7.92 22.52 -25.11
C ASP A 938 9.37 22.49 -25.66
N PRO A 939 10.39 22.31 -24.80
CA PRO A 939 11.78 22.28 -25.24
C PRO A 939 12.20 20.94 -25.84
N ALA A 940 11.37 19.88 -25.82
CA ALA A 940 11.74 18.55 -26.32
C ALA A 940 12.25 18.59 -27.78
N ALA A 941 11.63 19.44 -28.63
CA ALA A 941 12.04 19.61 -30.02
C ALA A 941 13.37 20.36 -30.22
N LYS A 942 13.87 21.06 -29.19
CA LYS A 942 15.10 21.87 -29.23
C LYS A 942 16.23 21.26 -28.41
N LEU A 943 15.93 20.28 -27.56
CA LEU A 943 16.90 19.53 -26.80
C LEU A 943 17.73 18.67 -27.75
N ASN A 944 19.06 18.83 -27.70
CA ASN A 944 19.96 18.00 -28.48
C ASN A 944 20.40 16.80 -27.64
N LEU A 945 19.93 15.60 -28.00
CA LEU A 945 20.27 14.34 -27.32
C LEU A 945 21.15 13.47 -28.23
N LYS A 946 22.30 13.05 -27.70
CA LYS A 946 23.11 11.98 -28.26
C LYS A 946 23.07 10.77 -27.32
N VAL A 947 22.80 9.59 -27.87
CA VAL A 947 22.83 8.31 -27.16
C VAL A 947 23.91 7.41 -27.75
N SER A 948 24.59 6.64 -26.92
CA SER A 948 25.60 5.67 -27.33
C SER A 948 25.71 4.51 -26.36
N LYS A 949 25.90 3.29 -26.87
CA LYS A 949 26.19 2.12 -26.03
C LYS A 949 27.57 2.24 -25.39
N ILE A 950 27.66 1.86 -24.13
CA ILE A 950 28.89 1.71 -23.35
C ILE A 950 28.98 0.28 -22.81
N ASP A 951 30.10 -0.08 -22.20
CA ASP A 951 30.22 -1.40 -21.56
C ASP A 951 29.19 -1.54 -20.43
N GLY A 952 28.32 -2.56 -20.53
CA GLY A 952 27.25 -2.81 -19.56
C GLY A 952 26.11 -1.79 -19.54
N GLY A 953 25.92 -0.95 -20.57
CA GLY A 953 24.72 -0.08 -20.62
C GLY A 953 24.77 1.05 -21.65
N VAL A 954 24.23 2.23 -21.30
CA VAL A 954 23.97 3.33 -22.23
C VAL A 954 24.44 4.67 -21.67
N ARG A 955 25.08 5.49 -22.51
CA ARG A 955 25.40 6.89 -22.23
C ARG A 955 24.44 7.82 -22.97
N TYR A 956 23.94 8.81 -22.22
CA TYR A 956 23.10 9.91 -22.69
C TYR A 956 23.85 11.23 -22.49
N ASP A 957 24.15 11.94 -23.58
CA ASP A 957 24.69 13.29 -23.57
C ASP A 957 23.61 14.25 -24.09
N ALA A 958 23.06 15.10 -23.21
CA ALA A 958 22.03 16.07 -23.56
C ALA A 958 22.53 17.50 -23.41
N SER A 959 22.10 18.37 -24.34
CA SER A 959 22.33 19.81 -24.31
C SER A 959 20.99 20.53 -24.40
N ILE A 960 20.68 21.33 -23.38
CA ILE A 960 19.39 22.00 -23.21
C ILE A 960 19.61 23.51 -23.16
N PRO A 961 19.03 24.29 -24.10
CA PRO A 961 19.14 25.74 -24.06
C PRO A 961 18.52 26.33 -22.78
N LEU A 962 19.25 27.18 -22.08
CA LEU A 962 18.79 27.78 -20.82
C LEU A 962 17.52 28.61 -20.99
N ALA A 963 17.44 29.36 -22.09
CA ALA A 963 16.29 30.21 -22.40
C ALA A 963 14.99 29.40 -22.55
N ASP A 964 15.05 28.18 -23.08
CA ASP A 964 13.87 27.33 -23.26
C ASP A 964 13.39 26.71 -21.95
N LEU A 965 14.26 26.60 -20.94
CA LEU A 965 13.89 26.25 -19.56
C LEU A 965 13.42 27.46 -18.74
N GLY A 966 13.55 28.68 -19.28
CA GLY A 966 13.35 29.93 -18.55
C GLY A 966 14.44 30.20 -17.51
N PHE A 967 15.65 29.66 -17.71
CA PHE A 967 16.78 29.83 -16.81
C PHE A 967 17.73 30.91 -17.30
N THR A 968 18.36 31.61 -16.36
CA THR A 968 19.48 32.52 -16.60
C THR A 968 20.72 32.01 -15.86
N ARG A 969 21.90 32.55 -16.19
CA ARG A 969 23.11 32.23 -15.44
C ARG A 969 23.00 32.64 -13.97
N GLU A 970 22.31 33.73 -13.67
CA GLU A 970 22.02 34.19 -12.32
C GLU A 970 21.21 33.14 -11.54
N ILE A 971 20.14 32.61 -12.15
CA ILE A 971 19.33 31.53 -11.56
C ILE A 971 20.20 30.29 -11.29
N LEU A 972 21.11 29.94 -12.20
CA LEU A 972 22.02 28.81 -11.99
C LEU A 972 23.06 29.05 -10.89
N ARG A 973 23.55 30.30 -10.72
CA ARG A 973 24.44 30.66 -9.61
C ARG A 973 23.70 30.61 -8.26
N GLU A 974 22.47 31.11 -8.22
CA GLU A 974 21.62 31.08 -7.02
C GLU A 974 21.26 29.65 -6.63
N GLY A 975 20.89 28.83 -7.61
CA GLY A 975 20.59 27.41 -7.46
C GLY A 975 19.20 27.04 -7.99
N ILE A 976 19.10 25.84 -8.56
CA ILE A 976 17.86 25.24 -9.04
C ILE A 976 17.65 23.89 -8.37
N LYS A 977 16.41 23.41 -8.31
CA LYS A 977 16.18 22.00 -8.00
C LYS A 977 16.40 21.15 -9.23
N PHE A 978 17.12 20.04 -9.05
CA PHE A 978 17.38 19.04 -10.08
C PHE A 978 17.11 17.65 -9.54
N ASN A 979 16.47 16.79 -10.31
CA ASN A 979 16.34 15.38 -9.96
C ASN A 979 16.35 14.51 -11.22
N LEU A 980 16.66 13.23 -11.04
CA LEU A 980 16.74 12.25 -12.11
C LEU A 980 16.31 10.88 -11.59
N ILE A 981 15.56 10.16 -12.42
CA ILE A 981 15.36 8.71 -12.27
C ILE A 981 15.79 7.98 -13.53
N VAL A 982 16.20 6.73 -13.36
CA VAL A 982 16.36 5.76 -14.45
C VAL A 982 15.33 4.67 -14.24
N ASN A 983 14.40 4.55 -15.18
CA ASN A 983 13.42 3.47 -15.23
C ASN A 983 14.08 2.21 -15.76
N ASP A 984 13.60 1.10 -15.23
CA ASP A 984 14.18 -0.22 -15.41
C ASP A 984 13.08 -1.22 -15.76
N SER A 985 13.30 -2.00 -16.80
CA SER A 985 12.28 -2.83 -17.42
C SER A 985 12.85 -4.07 -18.09
N ASP A 986 12.86 -5.20 -17.38
CA ASP A 986 13.21 -6.46 -17.98
C ASP A 986 11.99 -7.31 -18.29
N LEU A 987 12.18 -8.20 -19.26
CA LEU A 987 11.19 -9.21 -19.66
C LEU A 987 9.82 -8.57 -20.00
N GLY A 988 9.83 -7.34 -20.50
CA GLY A 988 8.65 -6.57 -20.91
C GLY A 988 7.83 -5.96 -19.77
N LYS A 989 8.37 -5.84 -18.56
CA LYS A 989 7.71 -5.17 -17.43
C LYS A 989 8.64 -4.15 -16.80
N ARG A 990 8.12 -2.95 -16.49
CA ARG A 990 8.80 -1.99 -15.62
C ARG A 990 8.91 -2.57 -14.21
N GLU A 991 10.12 -2.81 -13.76
CA GLU A 991 10.43 -3.38 -12.45
C GLU A 991 10.51 -2.33 -11.36
N GLY A 992 10.94 -1.14 -11.76
CA GLY A 992 11.21 -0.09 -10.82
C GLY A 992 11.93 1.08 -11.45
N TRP A 993 12.64 1.81 -10.60
CA TRP A 993 13.55 2.86 -10.99
C TRP A 993 14.58 3.13 -9.90
N ILE A 994 15.77 3.55 -10.30
CA ILE A 994 16.77 4.14 -9.39
C ILE A 994 16.73 5.66 -9.47
N HIS A 995 16.95 6.37 -8.36
CA HIS A 995 16.77 7.82 -8.31
C HIS A 995 17.86 8.59 -7.54
N ILE A 996 18.04 9.86 -7.91
CA ILE A 996 18.86 10.81 -7.14
C ILE A 996 18.14 11.12 -5.81
N ALA A 997 16.86 11.47 -5.88
CA ALA A 997 15.96 11.67 -4.76
C ALA A 997 14.52 11.24 -5.13
N PRO A 998 13.63 10.95 -4.15
CA PRO A 998 12.21 10.72 -4.41
C PRO A 998 11.52 11.94 -5.07
N GLY A 999 10.31 11.74 -5.60
CA GLY A 999 9.46 12.83 -6.10
C GLY A 999 9.26 12.88 -7.61
N ILE A 1000 9.82 11.97 -8.40
CA ILE A 1000 9.51 11.84 -9.85
C ILE A 1000 8.65 10.59 -10.09
N GLY A 1001 9.17 9.39 -9.81
CA GLY A 1001 8.48 8.13 -10.11
C GLY A 1001 7.32 7.78 -9.17
N ASP A 1002 7.24 8.43 -8.01
CA ASP A 1002 6.29 8.13 -6.93
C ASP A 1002 5.15 9.17 -6.81
N ARG A 1003 5.42 10.35 -6.24
CA ARG A 1003 4.42 11.33 -5.79
C ARG A 1003 4.40 12.64 -6.59
N LYS A 1004 5.23 12.76 -7.63
CA LYS A 1004 5.37 13.95 -8.50
C LYS A 1004 5.54 15.26 -7.70
N ASP A 1005 6.45 15.22 -6.73
CA ASP A 1005 6.74 16.31 -5.80
C ASP A 1005 8.21 16.77 -5.94
N PRO A 1006 8.47 18.03 -6.34
CA PRO A 1006 9.82 18.59 -6.37
C PRO A 1006 10.37 19.01 -5.00
N GLY A 1007 9.59 18.88 -3.92
CA GLY A 1007 9.99 19.14 -2.54
C GLY A 1007 11.32 18.47 -2.14
N PRO A 1008 11.48 17.15 -2.33
CA PRO A 1008 12.68 16.40 -1.96
C PRO A 1008 13.83 16.52 -2.97
N TRP A 1009 13.68 17.23 -4.09
CA TRP A 1009 14.76 17.29 -5.08
C TRP A 1009 15.95 18.11 -4.55
N PRO A 1010 17.21 17.65 -4.77
CA PRO A 1010 18.38 18.40 -4.33
C PRO A 1010 18.48 19.75 -5.03
N GLU A 1011 19.03 20.72 -4.30
CA GLU A 1011 19.37 22.02 -4.84
C GLU A 1011 20.80 21.99 -5.39
N VAL A 1012 20.94 22.39 -6.65
CA VAL A 1012 22.21 22.44 -7.38
C VAL A 1012 22.48 23.87 -7.82
N SER A 1013 23.72 24.35 -7.65
CA SER A 1013 24.17 25.62 -8.22
C SER A 1013 25.44 25.43 -9.03
N PHE A 1014 25.72 26.40 -9.90
CA PHE A 1014 26.87 26.38 -10.78
C PHE A 1014 27.82 27.54 -10.44
N ASP A 1015 29.10 27.23 -10.29
CA ASP A 1015 30.17 28.21 -10.06
C ASP A 1015 30.53 28.88 -11.39
N LEU A 1016 29.65 29.77 -11.84
CA LEU A 1016 29.77 30.49 -13.11
C LEU A 1016 30.39 31.89 -12.90
N PRO A 1017 31.32 32.32 -13.76
CA PRO A 1017 31.95 33.63 -13.70
C PRO A 1017 30.95 34.78 -13.90
#